data_AF-A0A2R6DH26-F1
#
_entry.id   AF-A0A2R6DH26-F1
#
_cell.length_a   1.000
_cell.length_b   1.000
_cell.length_c   1.000
_cell.angle_alpha   90.00
_cell.angle_beta   90.00
_cell.angle_gamma   90.00
#
_symmetry.space_group_name_H-M   'P 1'
#
loop_
_entity.id
_entity.type
_entity.pdbx_description
1 polymer ?
#
loop_
_entity_poly.entity_id
_entity_poly.type
_entity_poly.pdbx_seq_one_letter_code
_entity_poly.pdbx_strand_id
1 'polypeptide(L)'
;MSQRREQVSERLPASETVLDRIEEWYHVPVLAALVSFMTWIRVRNWEAFVVDGRVLYSGNDAWYHYRQVSYTVRNWPATMPFDPWTSFPTGTSVGQFGTLFDQLIATAALLIGLGSPSEATVSYTLLFAPAAFGVLTAVPVYFIGKRFGGRLGGVVAVAILALAPGDFLRRSLVGFSDHHVAEAFFQALAVFAVLAAIEVARREKPVYEQFLDRDFEGLRRPLGRAALAGVAIALYIWAWPPGIFLVGILGAYFTIALTAEYLAGDSPEHLAFVGAVALSVTGVLAFVPLSTFSFSPTNFSLLQPLLAFAVAAGCVFMAWLARVWESRDLPTIGYPAAIAGGLALLAGALVVVAPDFAALIRSQFLRVAGFGTSATAQTVGEAQPIPLDQASAVFSYYFGLSYLTAAAAIVLMGWRLVVGDERRADFLFVIVWMAFLTAATLTQQRFTYYFVLPLTALNAFLIGWVVRLVRPSASERSDGSERSSIGRRTSARTNGGEGGRFGDFRAYQVLAVAAALLLVTAPFVVRGQSPTAGEYADGSASPGEVAQWEGSLEWMRENTPKEGTYGGANNDMAYYGSFERTENFDYPPGAYGVMSWWDYGHFITSIGHRIPSANPFQQGATNAANFLLATNESRANTILPTDEGGQTTRYVMIDWKLAEPGSGKFFAPMVFYDDGSLAEADVLTRILDPQNADLSSPIYRLRAQRYYESLRVRLYYYHGSSASPQPIAVDYRGPDTVSSSSLESIRYAFPPNDPNASTVRQFDNMSAARAFVERDGSAQVGGLQGIPSEYVPALEHYRLVHASADTARTGTPWVKTFERVPGATVEGTGPPNETVTASVELRMPNANETFTYTQRARTDSDGEFEMTVPYSTTNYEEWGTEEGYTNVNVRATGPYTFTAGGRNASGGSNVISVGATETNASNASANATTAADGPVWNATASVPEGAVVGERNATIDVALERVPRSGSGGSNASAGTNPSNASTGGANTVNGTNTSSGANASNASNGSQEAIESGSAVIAMSSASNRTTVPTRSTVPTTVLRARLAGVATVGWVAADGR
;
A
#
# COMPACT_ATOMS: atom_id res chain seq x y z
N MET A 1 55.01 -54.75 3.97
CA MET A 1 53.88 -53.80 3.81
C MET A 1 53.23 -53.34 5.13
N SER A 2 53.71 -53.73 6.32
CA SER A 2 53.04 -53.39 7.61
C SER A 2 53.01 -51.89 7.94
N GLN A 3 54.16 -51.20 7.83
CA GLN A 3 54.32 -49.78 8.23
C GLN A 3 53.33 -48.80 7.56
N ARG A 4 52.70 -49.17 6.43
CA ARG A 4 51.70 -48.32 5.76
C ARG A 4 50.28 -48.39 6.35
N ARG A 5 50.05 -49.24 7.38
CA ARG A 5 48.80 -49.24 8.15
C ARG A 5 48.91 -48.45 9.47
N GLU A 6 50.07 -48.50 10.13
CA GLU A 6 50.27 -47.81 11.43
C GLU A 6 50.17 -46.28 11.30
N GLN A 7 50.69 -45.70 10.20
CA GLN A 7 50.52 -44.28 9.86
C GLN A 7 49.07 -43.85 9.53
N VAL A 8 48.14 -44.80 9.35
CA VAL A 8 46.71 -44.50 9.20
C VAL A 8 46.03 -44.44 10.56
N SER A 9 46.37 -45.34 11.49
CA SER A 9 45.82 -45.35 12.85
C SER A 9 46.16 -44.09 13.66
N GLU A 10 47.35 -43.52 13.52
CA GLU A 10 47.71 -42.27 14.23
C GLU A 10 46.92 -41.03 13.76
N ARG A 11 46.30 -41.08 12.57
CA ARG A 11 45.47 -39.96 12.08
C ARG A 11 44.00 -40.04 12.52
N LEU A 12 43.52 -41.21 12.93
CA LEU A 12 42.14 -41.43 13.37
C LEU A 12 41.70 -40.50 14.53
N PRO A 13 42.45 -40.34 15.65
CA PRO A 13 42.02 -39.46 16.74
C PRO A 13 41.90 -37.98 16.32
N ALA A 14 42.67 -37.53 15.34
CA ALA A 14 42.53 -36.19 14.78
C ALA A 14 41.25 -36.05 13.93
N SER A 15 40.89 -37.05 13.13
CA SER A 15 39.62 -37.04 12.38
C SER A 15 38.39 -37.19 13.27
N GLU A 16 38.43 -38.01 14.32
CA GLU A 16 37.30 -38.16 15.25
C GLU A 16 37.06 -36.86 16.04
N THR A 17 38.11 -36.26 16.60
CA THR A 17 37.98 -34.97 17.32
C THR A 17 37.58 -33.79 16.43
N VAL A 18 37.81 -33.87 15.11
CA VAL A 18 37.25 -32.91 14.14
C VAL A 18 35.78 -33.19 13.86
N LEU A 19 35.36 -34.45 13.69
CA LEU A 19 33.95 -34.81 13.48
C LEU A 19 33.08 -34.48 14.70
N ASP A 20 33.54 -34.79 15.91
CA ASP A 20 32.82 -34.48 17.15
C ASP A 20 32.66 -32.95 17.34
N ARG A 21 33.67 -32.16 16.97
CA ARG A 21 33.57 -30.68 16.93
C ARG A 21 32.60 -30.18 15.87
N ILE A 22 32.54 -30.82 14.69
CA ILE A 22 31.56 -30.48 13.65
C ILE A 22 30.15 -30.80 14.16
N GLU A 23 29.91 -31.97 14.77
CA GLU A 23 28.61 -32.35 15.36
C GLU A 23 28.14 -31.35 16.42
N GLU A 24 29.06 -30.87 17.26
CA GLU A 24 28.73 -29.87 18.27
C GLU A 24 28.44 -28.48 17.66
N TRP A 25 29.27 -28.02 16.72
CA TRP A 25 29.32 -26.61 16.31
C TRP A 25 28.75 -26.26 14.93
N TYR A 26 28.43 -27.22 14.03
CA TYR A 26 28.01 -26.93 12.64
C TYR A 26 26.91 -25.85 12.51
N HIS A 27 25.98 -25.83 13.46
CA HIS A 27 24.88 -24.88 13.48
C HIS A 27 25.34 -23.43 13.60
N VAL A 28 26.48 -23.14 14.24
CA VAL A 28 26.97 -21.77 14.45
C VAL A 28 27.46 -21.10 13.15
N PRO A 29 28.39 -21.65 12.35
CA PRO A 29 28.78 -21.02 11.08
C PRO A 29 27.63 -21.03 10.05
N VAL A 30 26.73 -22.01 10.07
CA VAL A 30 25.56 -22.03 9.17
C VAL A 30 24.56 -20.94 9.58
N LEU A 31 24.27 -20.75 10.88
CA LEU A 31 23.45 -19.62 11.35
C LEU A 31 24.12 -18.28 11.07
N ALA A 32 25.44 -18.16 11.25
CA ALA A 32 26.17 -16.94 10.92
C ALA A 32 26.07 -16.61 9.42
N ALA A 33 26.20 -17.60 8.53
CA ALA A 33 25.98 -17.43 7.10
C ALA A 33 24.53 -17.04 6.75
N LEU A 34 23.53 -17.72 7.32
CA LEU A 34 22.11 -17.42 7.10
C LEU A 34 21.74 -16.02 7.61
N VAL A 35 22.20 -15.64 8.80
CA VAL A 35 21.99 -14.29 9.39
C VAL A 35 22.70 -13.23 8.56
N SER A 36 23.92 -13.48 8.08
CA SER A 36 24.65 -12.53 7.22
C SER A 36 23.94 -12.33 5.88
N PHE A 37 23.40 -13.41 5.29
CA PHE A 37 22.56 -13.35 4.10
C PHE A 37 21.24 -12.61 4.36
N MET A 38 20.56 -12.89 5.48
CA MET A 38 19.34 -12.18 5.90
C MET A 38 19.57 -10.68 6.06
N THR A 39 20.69 -10.26 6.65
CA THR A 39 21.08 -8.85 6.75
C THR A 39 21.35 -8.27 5.37
N TRP A 40 22.27 -8.87 4.60
CA TRP A 40 22.67 -8.38 3.28
C TRP A 40 21.48 -8.16 2.35
N ILE A 41 20.61 -9.16 2.22
CA ILE A 41 19.47 -9.11 1.29
C ILE A 41 18.42 -8.05 1.68
N ARG A 42 18.32 -7.72 2.98
CA ARG A 42 17.40 -6.71 3.50
C ARG A 42 17.94 -5.29 3.39
N VAL A 43 19.25 -5.09 3.40
CA VAL A 43 19.88 -3.74 3.37
C VAL A 43 20.48 -3.34 2.03
N ARG A 44 20.79 -4.29 1.13
CA ARG A 44 21.62 -4.03 -0.07
C ARG A 44 21.08 -2.95 -1.01
N ASN A 45 19.77 -2.71 -1.03
CA ASN A 45 19.11 -1.75 -1.92
C ASN A 45 18.73 -0.43 -1.23
N TRP A 46 19.34 -0.10 -0.07
CA TRP A 46 19.01 1.10 0.72
C TRP A 46 19.14 2.41 -0.07
N GLU A 47 20.09 2.49 -1.01
CA GLU A 47 20.33 3.66 -1.85
C GLU A 47 19.13 4.01 -2.75
N ALA A 48 18.26 3.05 -3.08
CA ALA A 48 17.04 3.29 -3.85
C ALA A 48 16.00 4.16 -3.08
N PHE A 49 16.16 4.29 -1.76
CA PHE A 49 15.31 5.08 -0.87
C PHE A 49 15.96 6.42 -0.46
N VAL A 50 17.07 6.82 -1.11
CA VAL A 50 17.78 8.07 -0.83
C VAL A 50 17.81 8.94 -2.09
N VAL A 51 17.17 10.11 -2.04
CA VAL A 51 17.09 11.08 -3.13
C VAL A 51 17.57 12.43 -2.62
N ASP A 52 18.59 13.00 -3.27
CA ASP A 52 19.21 14.29 -2.92
C ASP A 52 19.56 14.45 -1.42
N GLY A 53 19.94 13.34 -0.78
CA GLY A 53 20.30 13.26 0.64
C GLY A 53 19.12 13.04 1.60
N ARG A 54 17.88 13.12 1.12
CA ARG A 54 16.64 12.83 1.88
C ARG A 54 16.28 11.35 1.79
N VAL A 55 15.61 10.84 2.81
CA VAL A 55 15.09 9.47 2.86
C VAL A 55 13.63 9.46 2.43
N LEU A 56 13.29 8.60 1.46
CA LEU A 56 11.92 8.38 1.00
C LEU A 56 11.45 6.97 1.39
N TYR A 57 10.48 6.88 2.30
CA TYR A 57 9.94 5.59 2.73
C TYR A 57 8.92 5.03 1.74
N SER A 58 8.85 3.70 1.67
CA SER A 58 7.82 2.99 0.90
C SER A 58 6.51 2.92 1.68
N GLY A 59 5.38 3.15 1.02
CA GLY A 59 4.06 3.16 1.63
C GLY A 59 3.76 4.44 2.43
N ASN A 60 2.57 4.49 3.03
CA ASN A 60 2.04 5.71 3.64
C ASN A 60 2.34 5.76 5.16
N ASP A 61 2.06 4.67 5.85
CA ASP A 61 2.14 4.49 7.31
C ASP A 61 3.55 4.77 7.87
N ALA A 62 4.59 4.45 7.08
CA ALA A 62 5.99 4.74 7.39
C ALA A 62 6.27 6.24 7.63
N TRP A 63 5.52 7.14 6.98
CA TRP A 63 5.66 8.59 7.18
C TRP A 63 4.99 9.08 8.47
N TYR A 64 4.00 8.35 8.98
CA TYR A 64 3.44 8.60 10.31
C TYR A 64 4.32 8.01 11.41
N HIS A 65 4.91 6.82 11.19
CA HIS A 65 6.01 6.33 12.02
C HIS A 65 7.17 7.32 12.07
N TYR A 66 7.57 7.94 10.95
CA TYR A 66 8.58 9.00 10.95
C TYR A 66 8.19 10.19 11.83
N ARG A 67 6.93 10.65 11.77
CA ARG A 67 6.39 11.70 12.65
C ARG A 67 6.41 11.29 14.12
N GLN A 68 6.02 10.05 14.43
CA GLN A 68 5.99 9.52 15.81
C GLN A 68 7.38 9.32 16.41
N VAL A 69 8.31 8.72 15.67
CA VAL A 69 9.72 8.60 16.07
C VAL A 69 10.33 10.00 16.25
N SER A 70 10.08 10.93 15.32
CA SER A 70 10.57 12.31 15.39
C SER A 70 10.05 13.07 16.62
N TYR A 71 8.77 12.92 16.97
CA TYR A 71 8.22 13.47 18.21
C TYR A 71 8.84 12.79 19.45
N THR A 72 8.95 11.47 19.45
CA THR A 72 9.43 10.68 20.60
C THR A 72 10.92 10.90 20.88
N VAL A 73 11.73 11.15 19.86
CA VAL A 73 13.15 11.59 20.01
C VAL A 73 13.23 12.95 20.73
N ARG A 74 12.29 13.86 20.47
CA ARG A 74 12.24 15.21 21.07
C ARG A 74 11.63 15.21 22.48
N ASN A 75 10.79 14.22 22.81
CA ASN A 75 10.00 14.15 24.05
C ASN A 75 10.27 12.87 24.89
N TRP A 76 11.40 12.20 24.67
CA TRP A 76 11.66 10.86 25.23
C TRP A 76 11.50 10.81 26.77
N PRO A 77 10.81 9.79 27.33
CA PRO A 77 10.27 8.59 26.67
C PRO A 77 8.82 8.71 26.17
N ALA A 78 8.21 9.90 26.21
CA ALA A 78 6.81 10.09 25.85
C ALA A 78 6.58 10.05 24.33
N THR A 79 5.51 9.36 23.91
CA THR A 79 4.99 9.36 22.54
C THR A 79 3.87 10.39 22.39
N MET A 80 3.43 10.67 21.17
CA MET A 80 2.43 11.71 20.91
C MET A 80 1.05 11.26 21.41
N PRO A 81 0.36 12.03 22.28
CA PRO A 81 -0.95 11.64 22.81
C PRO A 81 -2.11 11.93 21.83
N PHE A 82 -1.97 13.02 21.08
CA PHE A 82 -2.97 13.55 20.15
C PHE A 82 -2.24 14.34 19.05
N ASP A 83 -2.78 14.32 17.83
CA ASP A 83 -2.20 14.98 16.67
C ASP A 83 -3.25 15.83 15.94
N PRO A 84 -3.19 17.17 16.04
CA PRO A 84 -4.04 18.06 15.24
C PRO A 84 -3.54 18.23 13.80
N TRP A 85 -2.37 17.68 13.43
CA TRP A 85 -1.81 17.79 12.07
C TRP A 85 -2.32 16.73 11.08
N THR A 86 -3.42 16.05 11.40
CA THR A 86 -4.14 15.15 10.49
C THR A 86 -5.60 15.01 10.92
N SER A 87 -6.49 14.62 9.99
CA SER A 87 -7.94 14.58 10.22
C SER A 87 -8.54 15.95 10.55
N PHE A 88 -8.29 16.95 9.69
CA PHE A 88 -9.00 18.24 9.77
C PHE A 88 -10.51 18.03 9.56
N PRO A 89 -11.40 18.51 10.46
CA PRO A 89 -11.22 19.55 11.47
C PRO A 89 -11.28 19.00 12.92
N THR A 90 -11.01 17.72 13.14
CA THR A 90 -11.10 17.11 14.49
C THR A 90 -9.75 16.93 15.17
N GLY A 91 -8.67 16.76 14.41
CA GLY A 91 -7.45 16.10 14.90
C GLY A 91 -7.67 14.59 15.11
N THR A 92 -6.69 13.88 15.66
CA THR A 92 -6.83 12.44 15.96
C THR A 92 -5.99 11.97 17.16
N SER A 93 -6.48 10.94 17.86
CA SER A 93 -5.69 10.24 18.88
C SER A 93 -4.84 9.14 18.24
N VAL A 94 -3.55 9.11 18.57
CA VAL A 94 -2.49 8.40 17.82
C VAL A 94 -2.65 6.86 17.77
N GLY A 95 -3.39 6.28 18.72
CA GLY A 95 -4.09 5.00 18.54
C GLY A 95 -3.20 3.76 18.43
N GLN A 96 -2.94 3.32 17.19
CA GLN A 96 -2.11 2.15 16.86
C GLN A 96 -0.65 2.52 16.50
N PHE A 97 -0.30 3.81 16.55
CA PHE A 97 1.04 4.36 16.36
C PHE A 97 1.53 5.01 17.67
N GLY A 98 2.79 5.44 17.72
CA GLY A 98 3.39 5.94 18.96
C GLY A 98 3.56 4.80 19.98
N THR A 99 3.88 3.61 19.48
CA THR A 99 3.92 2.36 20.25
C THR A 99 5.33 2.01 20.71
N LEU A 100 5.51 0.83 21.30
CA LEU A 100 6.85 0.28 21.60
C LEU A 100 7.76 0.22 20.35
N PHE A 101 7.20 0.10 19.15
CA PHE A 101 7.96 0.16 17.89
C PHE A 101 8.63 1.53 17.73
N ASP A 102 7.84 2.61 17.78
CA ASP A 102 8.32 3.98 17.66
C ASP A 102 9.30 4.35 18.80
N GLN A 103 8.99 3.92 20.04
CA GLN A 103 9.88 4.13 21.19
C GLN A 103 11.23 3.43 21.06
N LEU A 104 11.28 2.20 20.53
CA LEU A 104 12.53 1.48 20.31
C LEU A 104 13.38 2.12 19.21
N ILE A 105 12.75 2.59 18.12
CA ILE A 105 13.44 3.29 17.03
C ILE A 105 13.93 4.67 17.49
N ALA A 106 13.12 5.43 18.24
CA ALA A 106 13.54 6.68 18.85
C ALA A 106 14.71 6.50 19.83
N THR A 107 14.66 5.45 20.66
CA THR A 107 15.75 5.11 21.58
C THR A 107 17.01 4.69 20.81
N ALA A 108 16.90 3.94 19.72
CA ALA A 108 18.02 3.62 18.85
C ALA A 108 18.62 4.86 18.19
N ALA A 109 17.78 5.80 17.72
CA ALA A 109 18.24 7.05 17.11
C ALA A 109 18.96 7.93 18.15
N LEU A 110 18.44 8.02 19.38
CA LEU A 110 19.12 8.69 20.49
C LEU A 110 20.48 8.05 20.82
N LEU A 111 20.58 6.71 20.83
CA LEU A 111 21.86 6.02 21.06
C LEU A 111 22.87 6.24 19.93
N ILE A 112 22.45 6.18 18.66
CA ILE A 112 23.30 6.44 17.48
C ILE A 112 23.74 7.91 17.44
N GLY A 113 22.84 8.84 17.77
CA GLY A 113 23.07 10.28 17.86
C GLY A 113 23.70 10.76 19.17
N LEU A 114 24.15 9.85 20.05
CA LEU A 114 24.77 10.16 21.35
C LEU A 114 23.95 11.13 22.25
N GLY A 115 22.61 11.04 22.17
CA GLY A 115 21.64 11.88 22.88
C GLY A 115 21.08 13.04 22.05
N SER A 116 21.69 13.40 20.92
CA SER A 116 21.25 14.49 20.03
C SER A 116 21.34 14.10 18.55
N PRO A 117 20.52 13.16 18.07
CA PRO A 117 20.49 12.77 16.65
C PRO A 117 20.08 13.94 15.75
N SER A 118 20.73 14.06 14.60
CA SER A 118 20.25 14.93 13.52
C SER A 118 18.97 14.36 12.90
N GLU A 119 18.23 15.17 12.15
CA GLU A 119 17.04 14.69 11.42
C GLU A 119 17.39 13.50 10.52
N ALA A 120 18.46 13.60 9.73
CA ALA A 120 18.96 12.47 8.92
C ALA A 120 19.30 11.23 9.76
N THR A 121 19.84 11.40 10.98
CA THR A 121 20.09 10.28 11.91
C THR A 121 18.79 9.57 12.31
N VAL A 122 17.72 10.33 12.58
CA VAL A 122 16.39 9.77 12.84
C VAL A 122 15.87 9.05 11.60
N SER A 123 15.96 9.68 10.42
CA SER A 123 15.44 9.12 9.18
C SER A 123 16.12 7.81 8.77
N TYR A 124 17.45 7.76 8.84
CA TYR A 124 18.20 6.53 8.58
C TYR A 124 17.95 5.44 9.64
N THR A 125 17.75 5.82 10.91
CA THR A 125 17.45 4.82 11.96
C THR A 125 16.11 4.13 11.69
N LEU A 126 15.08 4.89 11.31
CA LEU A 126 13.79 4.34 10.88
C LEU A 126 13.94 3.50 9.60
N LEU A 127 14.68 3.99 8.60
CA LEU A 127 14.89 3.32 7.32
C LEU A 127 15.43 1.88 7.46
N PHE A 128 16.39 1.67 8.37
CA PHE A 128 17.02 0.38 8.63
C PHE A 128 16.35 -0.47 9.73
N ALA A 129 15.42 0.09 10.51
CA ALA A 129 14.74 -0.64 11.59
C ALA A 129 14.03 -1.95 11.13
N PRO A 130 13.35 -2.02 9.97
CA PRO A 130 12.70 -3.25 9.52
C PRO A 130 13.68 -4.39 9.27
N ALA A 131 14.85 -4.06 8.72
CA ALA A 131 15.92 -5.03 8.49
C ALA A 131 16.47 -5.56 9.81
N ALA A 132 16.62 -4.70 10.82
CA ALA A 132 17.05 -5.10 12.16
C ALA A 132 16.04 -6.06 12.83
N PHE A 133 14.75 -5.72 12.88
CA PHE A 133 13.72 -6.62 13.43
C PHE A 133 13.58 -7.93 12.63
N GLY A 134 13.71 -7.89 11.31
CA GLY A 134 13.67 -9.07 10.45
C GLY A 134 14.80 -10.05 10.72
N VAL A 135 16.01 -9.54 10.96
CA VAL A 135 17.17 -10.34 11.36
C VAL A 135 17.03 -10.85 12.80
N LEU A 136 16.58 -10.00 13.74
CA LEU A 136 16.35 -10.39 15.14
C LEU A 136 15.30 -11.51 15.28
N THR A 137 14.32 -11.58 14.39
CA THR A 137 13.30 -12.65 14.34
C THR A 137 13.89 -14.05 14.14
N ALA A 138 15.08 -14.16 13.54
CA ALA A 138 15.79 -15.44 13.45
C ALA A 138 16.13 -16.05 14.82
N VAL A 139 16.25 -15.25 15.88
CA VAL A 139 16.59 -15.72 17.23
C VAL A 139 15.46 -16.55 17.87
N PRO A 140 14.23 -16.03 18.09
CA PRO A 140 13.13 -16.86 18.60
C PRO A 140 12.76 -18.00 17.65
N VAL A 141 12.79 -17.77 16.32
CA VAL A 141 12.50 -18.82 15.31
C VAL A 141 13.52 -19.96 15.39
N TYR A 142 14.81 -19.68 15.59
CA TYR A 142 15.83 -20.72 15.84
C TYR A 142 15.48 -21.57 17.07
N PHE A 143 15.12 -20.94 18.19
CA PHE A 143 14.82 -21.68 19.43
C PHE A 143 13.51 -22.48 19.36
N ILE A 144 12.48 -21.97 18.68
CA ILE A 144 11.24 -22.71 18.39
C ILE A 144 11.55 -23.92 17.51
N GLY A 145 12.25 -23.73 16.38
CA GLY A 145 12.64 -24.84 15.50
C GLY A 145 13.56 -25.86 16.19
N LYS A 146 14.45 -25.38 17.09
CA LYS A 146 15.35 -26.22 17.89
C LYS A 146 14.59 -27.14 18.85
N ARG A 147 13.49 -26.68 19.44
CA ARG A 147 12.66 -27.50 20.32
C ARG A 147 12.08 -28.71 19.59
N PHE A 148 11.60 -28.51 18.36
CA PHE A 148 10.90 -29.56 17.61
C PHE A 148 11.83 -30.46 16.79
N GLY A 149 12.93 -29.93 16.25
CA GLY A 149 13.85 -30.68 15.39
C GLY A 149 15.33 -30.66 15.80
N GLY A 150 15.65 -30.28 17.03
CA GLY A 150 17.04 -30.17 17.50
C GLY A 150 17.84 -29.09 16.77
N ARG A 151 19.17 -29.11 16.90
CA ARG A 151 20.06 -28.11 16.25
C ARG A 151 19.76 -27.93 14.75
N LEU A 152 19.46 -29.00 14.03
CA LEU A 152 19.13 -28.96 12.60
C LEU A 152 17.76 -28.34 12.32
N GLY A 153 16.72 -28.70 13.08
CA GLY A 153 15.40 -28.08 12.96
C GLY A 153 15.42 -26.57 13.19
N GLY A 154 16.23 -26.09 14.16
CA GLY A 154 16.45 -24.66 14.36
C GLY A 154 17.13 -23.99 13.17
N VAL A 155 18.14 -24.62 12.56
CA VAL A 155 18.81 -24.14 11.34
C VAL A 155 17.82 -24.09 10.15
N VAL A 156 16.98 -25.11 9.99
CA VAL A 156 15.96 -25.16 8.91
C VAL A 156 14.89 -24.07 9.09
N ALA A 157 14.45 -23.82 10.32
CA ALA A 157 13.50 -22.75 10.62
C ALA A 157 14.05 -21.38 10.19
N VAL A 158 15.32 -21.09 10.52
CA VAL A 158 16.00 -19.86 10.06
C VAL A 158 16.24 -19.87 8.55
N ALA A 159 16.55 -21.02 7.94
CA ALA A 159 16.74 -21.10 6.48
C ALA A 159 15.45 -20.78 5.69
N ILE A 160 14.29 -21.25 6.15
CA ILE A 160 12.99 -20.88 5.56
C ILE A 160 12.75 -19.37 5.71
N LEU A 161 12.95 -18.82 6.92
CA LEU A 161 12.79 -17.40 7.22
C LEU A 161 13.75 -16.49 6.42
N ALA A 162 14.91 -17.02 6.05
CA ALA A 162 15.93 -16.33 5.27
C ALA A 162 15.65 -16.36 3.75
N LEU A 163 15.08 -17.45 3.24
CA LEU A 163 14.99 -17.75 1.81
C LEU A 163 13.57 -17.58 1.21
N ALA A 164 12.51 -17.57 2.02
CA ALA A 164 11.15 -17.44 1.50
C ALA A 164 10.90 -16.03 0.89
N PRO A 165 10.45 -15.92 -0.38
CA PRO A 165 10.10 -14.65 -1.03
C PRO A 165 8.70 -14.15 -0.60
N GLY A 166 8.38 -14.27 0.69
CA GLY A 166 7.08 -13.93 1.25
C GLY A 166 6.97 -12.50 1.75
N ASP A 167 5.77 -12.08 2.14
CA ASP A 167 5.56 -10.76 2.76
C ASP A 167 6.38 -10.54 4.04
N PHE A 168 6.82 -11.60 4.74
CA PHE A 168 7.79 -11.44 5.82
C PHE A 168 9.13 -10.88 5.34
N LEU A 169 9.62 -11.30 4.16
CA LEU A 169 10.79 -10.68 3.54
C LEU A 169 10.44 -9.25 3.14
N ARG A 170 9.35 -9.05 2.39
CA ARG A 170 8.88 -7.74 1.90
C ARG A 170 8.82 -6.67 2.99
N ARG A 171 8.16 -6.98 4.11
CA ARG A 171 7.95 -6.10 5.27
C ARG A 171 9.16 -6.00 6.20
N SER A 172 10.27 -6.66 5.86
CA SER A 172 11.54 -6.55 6.58
C SER A 172 12.72 -6.12 5.69
N LEU A 173 12.43 -5.64 4.47
CA LEU A 173 13.41 -4.90 3.66
C LEU A 173 13.59 -3.48 4.23
N VAL A 174 14.78 -2.93 4.02
CA VAL A 174 15.04 -1.48 4.12
C VAL A 174 14.00 -0.71 3.27
N GLY A 175 13.52 0.42 3.77
CA GLY A 175 12.50 1.24 3.10
C GLY A 175 11.05 0.95 3.53
N PHE A 176 10.69 -0.30 3.83
CA PHE A 176 9.35 -0.66 4.32
C PHE A 176 9.23 -0.39 5.84
N SER A 177 9.21 0.89 6.20
CA SER A 177 9.58 1.35 7.55
C SER A 177 8.41 1.37 8.54
N ASP A 178 7.96 0.16 8.88
CA ASP A 178 6.61 -0.09 9.42
C ASP A 178 6.58 -1.25 10.45
N HIS A 179 5.60 -1.23 11.36
CA HIS A 179 5.53 -2.07 12.56
C HIS A 179 5.36 -3.57 12.30
N HIS A 180 4.88 -3.96 11.11
CA HIS A 180 4.59 -5.34 10.70
C HIS A 180 5.69 -6.39 10.97
N VAL A 181 6.97 -6.01 10.94
CA VAL A 181 8.08 -6.94 11.27
C VAL A 181 8.39 -7.00 12.77
N ALA A 182 8.16 -5.92 13.51
CA ALA A 182 8.25 -5.94 14.98
C ALA A 182 7.09 -6.77 15.58
N GLU A 183 5.89 -6.65 15.00
CA GLU A 183 4.76 -7.57 15.21
C GLU A 183 5.20 -9.05 15.13
N ALA A 184 5.82 -9.45 14.00
CA ALA A 184 6.29 -10.82 13.80
C ALA A 184 7.40 -11.23 14.80
N PHE A 185 8.35 -10.32 15.08
CA PHE A 185 9.41 -10.52 16.07
C PHE A 185 8.84 -10.78 17.48
N PHE A 186 7.95 -9.92 17.96
CA PHE A 186 7.38 -10.03 19.30
C PHE A 186 6.38 -11.19 19.40
N GLN A 187 5.61 -11.52 18.36
CA GLN A 187 4.80 -12.74 18.37
C GLN A 187 5.68 -14.00 18.46
N ALA A 188 6.78 -14.07 17.69
CA ALA A 188 7.72 -15.19 17.78
C ALA A 188 8.38 -15.29 19.17
N LEU A 189 8.74 -14.15 19.78
CA LEU A 189 9.28 -14.09 21.14
C LEU A 189 8.26 -14.56 22.19
N ALA A 190 6.99 -14.14 22.07
CA ALA A 190 5.89 -14.56 22.94
C ALA A 190 5.62 -16.07 22.80
N VAL A 191 5.54 -16.61 21.58
CA VAL A 191 5.38 -18.03 21.31
C VAL A 191 6.54 -18.86 21.88
N PHE A 192 7.78 -18.40 21.71
CA PHE A 192 8.95 -19.05 22.32
C PHE A 192 8.85 -19.08 23.85
N ALA A 193 8.48 -17.96 24.49
CA ALA A 193 8.35 -17.88 25.94
C ALA A 193 7.20 -18.75 26.49
N VAL A 194 6.04 -18.76 25.82
CA VAL A 194 4.91 -19.66 26.14
C VAL A 194 5.32 -21.13 26.04
N LEU A 195 5.99 -21.52 24.95
CA LEU A 195 6.51 -22.88 24.78
C LEU A 195 7.50 -23.24 25.90
N ALA A 196 8.40 -22.33 26.28
CA ALA A 196 9.34 -22.54 27.38
C ALA A 196 8.64 -22.70 28.75
N ALA A 197 7.54 -21.96 29.00
CA ALA A 197 6.74 -22.10 30.20
C ALA A 197 6.00 -23.46 30.25
N ILE A 198 5.37 -23.88 29.15
CA ILE A 198 4.72 -25.20 29.01
C ILE A 198 5.73 -26.35 29.24
N GLU A 199 6.98 -26.20 28.79
CA GLU A 199 8.02 -27.22 28.97
C GLU A 199 8.42 -27.40 30.43
N VAL A 200 8.55 -26.31 31.17
CA VAL A 200 8.89 -26.34 32.59
C VAL A 200 7.70 -26.83 33.41
N ALA A 201 6.48 -26.39 33.11
CA ALA A 201 5.28 -26.86 33.78
C ALA A 201 5.01 -28.37 33.57
N ARG A 202 5.24 -28.93 32.38
CA ARG A 202 5.12 -30.39 32.17
C ARG A 202 6.18 -31.20 32.92
N ARG A 203 7.37 -30.63 33.19
CA ARG A 203 8.45 -31.30 33.95
C ARG A 203 8.29 -31.19 35.46
N GLU A 204 7.96 -30.01 35.94
CA GLU A 204 7.93 -29.69 37.38
C GLU A 204 6.51 -29.80 37.97
N LYS A 205 5.49 -30.10 37.13
CA LYS A 205 4.06 -30.35 37.45
C LYS A 205 3.52 -29.51 38.63
N PRO A 206 3.51 -28.17 38.54
CA PRO A 206 2.99 -27.32 39.61
C PRO A 206 1.50 -27.58 39.87
N VAL A 207 1.14 -27.72 41.15
CA VAL A 207 -0.23 -27.99 41.63
C VAL A 207 -0.66 -26.98 42.70
N TYR A 208 -1.97 -26.88 42.95
CA TYR A 208 -2.55 -25.93 43.91
C TYR A 208 -2.03 -26.13 45.35
N GLU A 209 -1.73 -27.37 45.78
CA GLU A 209 -1.25 -27.69 47.13
C GLU A 209 0.05 -26.93 47.48
N GLN A 210 0.96 -26.74 46.51
CA GLN A 210 2.19 -25.98 46.73
C GLN A 210 1.94 -24.51 47.10
N PHE A 211 0.78 -23.94 46.74
CA PHE A 211 0.38 -22.60 47.16
C PHE A 211 -0.17 -22.57 48.59
N LEU A 212 -0.84 -23.64 49.03
CA LEU A 212 -1.27 -23.80 50.42
C LEU A 212 -0.07 -24.01 51.34
N ASP A 213 0.82 -24.91 50.96
CA ASP A 213 2.02 -25.30 51.72
C ASP A 213 3.15 -24.26 51.63
N ARG A 214 3.01 -23.25 50.75
CA ARG A 214 3.96 -22.16 50.50
C ARG A 214 5.33 -22.65 49.98
N ASP A 215 5.33 -23.67 49.13
CA ASP A 215 6.50 -24.15 48.41
C ASP A 215 6.90 -23.17 47.29
N PHE A 216 7.43 -22.02 47.70
CA PHE A 216 7.96 -21.01 46.79
C PHE A 216 9.24 -21.47 46.09
N GLU A 217 9.92 -22.54 46.54
CA GLU A 217 11.13 -23.05 45.88
C GLU A 217 10.77 -23.89 44.65
N GLY A 218 9.86 -24.86 44.79
CA GLY A 218 9.30 -25.62 43.66
C GLY A 218 8.56 -24.71 42.66
N LEU A 219 7.78 -23.73 43.15
CA LEU A 219 7.04 -22.82 42.29
C LEU A 219 7.90 -21.75 41.60
N ARG A 220 9.15 -21.48 42.05
CA ARG A 220 9.98 -20.39 41.53
C ARG A 220 10.24 -20.46 40.02
N ARG A 221 10.50 -21.67 39.50
CA ARG A 221 10.85 -21.89 38.09
C ARG A 221 9.64 -21.86 37.16
N PRO A 222 8.52 -22.55 37.44
CA PRO A 222 7.32 -22.42 36.62
C PRO A 222 6.79 -20.98 36.64
N LEU A 223 6.73 -20.33 37.82
CA LEU A 223 6.28 -18.95 37.96
C LEU A 223 7.13 -17.99 37.13
N GLY A 224 8.46 -18.08 37.25
CA GLY A 224 9.38 -17.23 36.50
C GLY A 224 9.26 -17.39 34.98
N ARG A 225 9.02 -18.61 34.48
CA ARG A 225 8.83 -18.85 33.03
C ARG A 225 7.47 -18.37 32.54
N ALA A 226 6.39 -18.63 33.28
CA ALA A 226 5.07 -18.16 32.91
C ALA A 226 4.96 -16.62 32.98
N ALA A 227 5.59 -15.99 33.98
CA ALA A 227 5.68 -14.53 34.06
C ALA A 227 6.46 -13.93 32.87
N LEU A 228 7.60 -14.52 32.48
CA LEU A 228 8.34 -14.11 31.28
C LEU A 228 7.52 -14.30 29.99
N ALA A 229 6.67 -15.33 29.90
CA ALA A 229 5.73 -15.48 28.80
C ALA A 229 4.69 -14.34 28.79
N GLY A 230 4.14 -13.97 29.96
CA GLY A 230 3.25 -12.82 30.09
C GLY A 230 3.89 -11.49 29.71
N VAL A 231 5.14 -11.25 30.10
CA VAL A 231 5.92 -10.08 29.67
C VAL A 231 6.09 -10.07 28.14
N ALA A 232 6.42 -11.20 27.52
CA ALA A 232 6.61 -11.27 26.07
C ALA A 232 5.29 -11.05 25.28
N ILE A 233 4.15 -11.54 25.79
CA ILE A 233 2.83 -11.26 25.21
C ILE A 233 2.45 -9.79 25.41
N ALA A 234 2.76 -9.19 26.57
CA ALA A 234 2.54 -7.76 26.81
C ALA A 234 3.36 -6.89 25.86
N LEU A 235 4.65 -7.19 25.64
CA LEU A 235 5.50 -6.46 24.68
C LEU A 235 4.99 -6.57 23.24
N TYR A 236 4.41 -7.70 22.86
CA TYR A 236 3.73 -7.86 21.56
C TYR A 236 2.49 -6.96 21.44
N ILE A 237 1.65 -6.89 22.48
CA ILE A 237 0.51 -5.95 22.52
C ILE A 237 0.99 -4.49 22.54
N TRP A 238 2.10 -4.19 23.24
CA TRP A 238 2.70 -2.85 23.29
C TRP A 238 3.35 -2.42 21.97
N ALA A 239 3.76 -3.35 21.12
CA ALA A 239 4.18 -3.06 19.75
C ALA A 239 2.97 -2.83 18.83
N TRP A 240 1.87 -3.57 19.04
CA TRP A 240 0.66 -3.50 18.22
C TRP A 240 -0.61 -3.86 19.03
N PRO A 241 -1.54 -2.92 19.32
CA PRO A 241 -2.71 -3.18 20.17
C PRO A 241 -3.64 -4.32 19.69
N PRO A 242 -3.83 -4.57 18.38
CA PRO A 242 -4.55 -5.75 17.88
C PRO A 242 -3.82 -7.09 18.10
N GLY A 243 -2.57 -7.08 18.60
CA GLY A 243 -1.81 -8.26 19.01
C GLY A 243 -2.50 -9.10 20.09
N ILE A 244 -3.53 -8.53 20.74
CA ILE A 244 -4.52 -9.25 21.56
C ILE A 244 -5.12 -10.48 20.86
N PHE A 245 -5.07 -10.57 19.53
CA PHE A 245 -5.36 -11.78 18.76
C PHE A 245 -4.62 -13.04 19.28
N LEU A 246 -3.36 -12.94 19.70
CA LEU A 246 -2.62 -14.08 20.28
C LEU A 246 -3.23 -14.53 21.61
N VAL A 247 -3.80 -13.64 22.41
CA VAL A 247 -4.53 -14.01 23.65
C VAL A 247 -5.81 -14.78 23.31
N GLY A 248 -6.48 -14.45 22.20
CA GLY A 248 -7.58 -15.24 21.65
C GLY A 248 -7.15 -16.66 21.24
N ILE A 249 -6.03 -16.78 20.51
CA ILE A 249 -5.43 -18.08 20.14
C ILE A 249 -5.05 -18.88 21.39
N LEU A 250 -4.45 -18.23 22.39
CA LEU A 250 -4.09 -18.86 23.67
C LEU A 250 -5.32 -19.31 24.45
N GLY A 251 -6.42 -18.54 24.45
CA GLY A 251 -7.68 -18.95 25.08
C GLY A 251 -8.29 -20.19 24.44
N ALA A 252 -8.34 -20.24 23.11
CA ALA A 252 -8.76 -21.44 22.39
C ALA A 252 -7.82 -22.63 22.66
N TYR A 253 -6.50 -22.40 22.65
CA TYR A 253 -5.50 -23.42 22.98
C TYR A 253 -5.69 -23.98 24.40
N PHE A 254 -5.75 -23.14 25.43
CA PHE A 254 -5.91 -23.61 26.82
C PHE A 254 -7.25 -24.31 27.01
N THR A 255 -8.34 -23.83 26.40
CA THR A 255 -9.65 -24.53 26.45
C THR A 255 -9.54 -25.95 25.90
N ILE A 256 -8.86 -26.14 24.76
CA ILE A 256 -8.68 -27.48 24.16
C ILE A 256 -7.68 -28.31 24.98
N ALA A 257 -6.54 -27.73 25.39
CA ALA A 257 -5.46 -28.41 26.08
C ALA A 257 -5.86 -28.89 27.48
N LEU A 258 -6.50 -28.04 28.30
CA LEU A 258 -6.95 -28.42 29.64
C LEU A 258 -8.06 -29.48 29.60
N THR A 259 -8.90 -29.44 28.57
CA THR A 259 -9.88 -30.50 28.29
C THR A 259 -9.19 -31.79 27.83
N ALA A 260 -8.11 -31.70 27.07
CA ALA A 260 -7.33 -32.85 26.61
C ALA A 260 -6.50 -33.50 27.73
N GLU A 261 -5.90 -32.76 28.66
CA GLU A 261 -5.23 -33.34 29.83
C GLU A 261 -6.25 -34.08 30.73
N TYR A 262 -7.40 -33.47 31.04
CA TYR A 262 -8.44 -34.12 31.84
C TYR A 262 -9.01 -35.38 31.16
N LEU A 263 -9.24 -35.34 29.83
CA LEU A 263 -9.59 -36.53 29.02
C LEU A 263 -8.43 -37.53 28.84
N ALA A 264 -7.28 -37.34 29.49
CA ALA A 264 -6.21 -38.34 29.61
C ALA A 264 -6.22 -39.05 30.97
N GLY A 265 -6.86 -38.46 31.98
CA GLY A 265 -6.64 -38.81 33.39
C GLY A 265 -5.45 -38.09 34.03
N ASP A 266 -4.86 -37.08 33.37
CA ASP A 266 -3.84 -36.21 33.96
C ASP A 266 -4.49 -34.94 34.54
N SER A 267 -3.94 -34.39 35.64
CA SER A 267 -4.43 -33.12 36.20
C SER A 267 -4.06 -31.95 35.26
N PRO A 268 -5.06 -31.15 34.81
CA PRO A 268 -4.83 -30.01 33.92
C PRO A 268 -4.15 -28.82 34.62
N GLU A 269 -4.01 -28.84 35.95
CA GLU A 269 -3.47 -27.72 36.76
C GLU A 269 -2.12 -27.20 36.29
N HIS A 270 -1.23 -28.08 35.84
CA HIS A 270 0.12 -27.70 35.46
C HIS A 270 0.13 -26.78 34.22
N LEU A 271 -0.77 -27.02 33.24
CA LEU A 271 -1.00 -26.08 32.12
C LEU A 271 -1.90 -24.91 32.57
N ALA A 272 -2.87 -25.20 33.43
CA ALA A 272 -3.64 -24.29 34.30
C ALA A 272 -2.87 -23.03 34.70
N PHE A 273 -1.81 -23.32 35.44
CA PHE A 273 -0.91 -22.38 36.06
C PHE A 273 -0.17 -21.51 35.05
N VAL A 274 0.27 -22.07 33.91
CA VAL A 274 0.94 -21.30 32.85
C VAL A 274 0.00 -20.27 32.25
N GLY A 275 -1.22 -20.66 31.89
CA GLY A 275 -2.22 -19.75 31.32
C GLY A 275 -2.64 -18.67 32.32
N ALA A 276 -2.91 -19.06 33.56
CA ALA A 276 -3.29 -18.15 34.65
C ALA A 276 -2.21 -17.09 34.91
N VAL A 277 -0.94 -17.49 35.12
CA VAL A 277 0.16 -16.54 35.41
C VAL A 277 0.50 -15.69 34.19
N ALA A 278 0.70 -16.29 33.02
CA ALA A 278 1.13 -15.54 31.84
C ALA A 278 0.11 -14.46 31.46
N LEU A 279 -1.19 -14.80 31.47
CA LEU A 279 -2.23 -13.88 31.05
C LEU A 279 -2.66 -12.91 32.16
N SER A 280 -2.45 -13.24 33.44
CA SER A 280 -2.53 -12.24 34.53
C SER A 280 -1.42 -11.18 34.42
N VAL A 281 -0.17 -11.61 34.16
CA VAL A 281 0.96 -10.67 33.94
C VAL A 281 0.74 -9.85 32.66
N THR A 282 0.21 -10.47 31.60
CA THR A 282 -0.20 -9.76 30.37
C THR A 282 -1.26 -8.70 30.70
N GLY A 283 -2.30 -9.05 31.46
CA GLY A 283 -3.39 -8.14 31.83
C GLY A 283 -2.93 -6.95 32.67
N VAL A 284 -2.03 -7.18 33.65
CA VAL A 284 -1.45 -6.10 34.46
C VAL A 284 -0.62 -5.14 33.60
N LEU A 285 0.21 -5.67 32.69
CA LEU A 285 1.06 -4.83 31.82
C LEU A 285 0.26 -4.15 30.70
N ALA A 286 -0.85 -4.73 30.25
CA ALA A 286 -1.74 -4.10 29.26
C ALA A 286 -2.45 -2.83 29.77
N PHE A 287 -2.47 -2.59 31.09
CA PHE A 287 -2.93 -1.31 31.65
C PHE A 287 -1.92 -0.16 31.52
N VAL A 288 -0.61 -0.43 31.32
CA VAL A 288 0.43 0.60 31.29
C VAL A 288 0.26 1.58 30.11
N PRO A 289 0.03 1.14 28.85
CA PRO A 289 -0.21 2.05 27.73
C PRO A 289 -1.68 2.46 27.56
N LEU A 290 -2.57 2.19 28.54
CA LEU A 290 -4.02 2.38 28.39
C LEU A 290 -4.37 3.82 28.00
N SER A 291 -4.93 4.00 26.80
CA SER A 291 -5.30 5.32 26.27
C SER A 291 -6.81 5.55 26.20
N THR A 292 -7.66 4.53 26.40
CA THR A 292 -9.12 4.70 26.44
C THR A 292 -9.82 3.70 27.34
N PHE A 293 -10.92 4.13 27.97
CA PHE A 293 -11.83 3.25 28.70
C PHE A 293 -12.91 2.60 27.83
N SER A 294 -13.04 2.99 26.56
CA SER A 294 -13.86 2.27 25.58
C SER A 294 -13.24 0.90 25.23
N PHE A 295 -13.98 0.05 24.51
CA PHE A 295 -13.45 -1.18 23.94
C PHE A 295 -13.02 -0.95 22.49
N SER A 296 -11.71 -1.04 22.20
CA SER A 296 -11.17 -0.88 20.85
C SER A 296 -10.11 -1.96 20.53
N PRO A 297 -10.15 -2.58 19.35
CA PRO A 297 -9.13 -3.52 18.92
C PRO A 297 -7.82 -2.83 18.51
N THR A 298 -7.87 -1.58 18.03
CA THR A 298 -6.74 -0.84 17.45
C THR A 298 -6.11 0.16 18.40
N ASN A 299 -6.85 0.65 19.41
CA ASN A 299 -6.30 1.50 20.46
C ASN A 299 -5.96 0.67 21.70
N PHE A 300 -5.02 1.14 22.52
CA PHE A 300 -4.80 0.62 23.87
C PHE A 300 -6.03 0.89 24.75
N SER A 301 -6.84 -0.14 24.97
CA SER A 301 -8.20 0.00 25.51
C SER A 301 -8.47 -1.01 26.64
N LEU A 302 -9.66 -1.01 27.24
CA LEU A 302 -10.02 -2.04 28.22
C LEU A 302 -10.14 -3.45 27.62
N LEU A 303 -10.23 -3.60 26.29
CA LEU A 303 -10.28 -4.91 25.63
C LEU A 303 -9.05 -5.76 25.93
N GLN A 304 -7.86 -5.16 25.84
CA GLN A 304 -6.59 -5.85 25.97
C GLN A 304 -6.34 -6.45 27.37
N PRO A 305 -6.43 -5.69 28.48
CA PRO A 305 -6.28 -6.24 29.82
C PRO A 305 -7.42 -7.19 30.19
N LEU A 306 -8.69 -6.83 29.93
CA LEU A 306 -9.83 -7.61 30.39
C LEU A 306 -9.94 -8.97 29.68
N LEU A 307 -9.59 -9.08 28.39
CA LEU A 307 -9.54 -10.39 27.73
C LEU A 307 -8.42 -11.28 28.30
N ALA A 308 -7.26 -10.70 28.61
CA ALA A 308 -6.16 -11.45 29.23
C ALA A 308 -6.56 -12.00 30.62
N PHE A 309 -7.20 -11.18 31.46
CA PHE A 309 -7.75 -11.65 32.74
C PHE A 309 -8.90 -12.65 32.56
N ALA A 310 -9.76 -12.50 31.55
CA ALA A 310 -10.83 -13.46 31.28
C ALA A 310 -10.30 -14.86 30.92
N VAL A 311 -9.25 -14.95 30.09
CA VAL A 311 -8.61 -16.23 29.77
C VAL A 311 -7.82 -16.77 30.97
N ALA A 312 -7.15 -15.93 31.76
CA ALA A 312 -6.48 -16.35 32.99
C ALA A 312 -7.48 -16.95 34.00
N ALA A 313 -8.62 -16.28 34.22
CA ALA A 313 -9.71 -16.76 35.06
C ALA A 313 -10.34 -18.05 34.49
N GLY A 314 -10.50 -18.15 33.17
CA GLY A 314 -10.93 -19.38 32.49
C GLY A 314 -10.01 -20.57 32.77
N CYS A 315 -8.70 -20.37 32.72
CA CYS A 315 -7.71 -21.40 33.07
C CYS A 315 -7.89 -21.89 34.52
N VAL A 316 -8.00 -20.97 35.49
CA VAL A 316 -8.23 -21.30 36.91
C VAL A 316 -9.57 -22.00 37.10
N PHE A 317 -10.64 -21.52 36.47
CA PHE A 317 -11.98 -22.12 36.52
C PHE A 317 -11.99 -23.56 35.98
N MET A 318 -11.28 -23.82 34.89
CA MET A 318 -11.16 -25.17 34.33
C MET A 318 -10.41 -26.13 35.28
N ALA A 319 -9.28 -25.70 35.84
CA ALA A 319 -8.54 -26.50 36.82
C ALA A 319 -9.37 -26.78 38.10
N TRP A 320 -10.11 -25.78 38.59
CA TRP A 320 -11.06 -25.95 39.69
C TRP A 320 -12.21 -26.90 39.33
N LEU A 321 -12.81 -26.76 38.14
CA LEU A 321 -13.92 -27.60 37.72
C LEU A 321 -13.49 -29.05 37.54
N ALA A 322 -12.27 -29.31 37.05
CA ALA A 322 -11.71 -30.66 36.96
C ALA A 322 -11.65 -31.34 38.33
N ARG A 323 -11.15 -30.64 39.36
CA ARG A 323 -11.17 -31.12 40.76
C ARG A 323 -12.59 -31.35 41.30
N VAL A 324 -13.55 -30.49 40.96
CA VAL A 324 -14.97 -30.69 41.32
C VAL A 324 -15.59 -31.88 40.60
N TRP A 325 -15.14 -32.19 39.37
CA TRP A 325 -15.59 -33.34 38.60
C TRP A 325 -15.06 -34.66 39.18
N GLU A 326 -13.76 -34.69 39.49
CA GLU A 326 -13.05 -35.82 40.11
C GLU A 326 -13.55 -36.11 41.52
N SER A 327 -13.64 -35.10 42.39
CA SER A 327 -14.13 -35.24 43.78
C SER A 327 -15.62 -35.62 43.90
N ARG A 328 -16.34 -35.71 42.78
CA ARG A 328 -17.75 -36.13 42.69
C ARG A 328 -17.95 -37.41 41.85
N ASP A 329 -16.87 -38.04 41.40
CA ASP A 329 -16.89 -39.24 40.55
C ASP A 329 -17.81 -39.10 39.31
N LEU A 330 -17.76 -37.92 38.67
CA LEU A 330 -18.61 -37.61 37.53
C LEU A 330 -18.01 -38.14 36.21
N PRO A 331 -18.83 -38.63 35.26
CA PRO A 331 -18.35 -39.19 34.00
C PRO A 331 -17.40 -38.25 33.24
N THR A 332 -16.22 -38.74 32.86
CA THR A 332 -15.14 -37.91 32.29
C THR A 332 -15.55 -37.17 31.02
N ILE A 333 -16.40 -37.78 30.18
CA ILE A 333 -16.96 -37.18 28.96
C ILE A 333 -17.96 -36.03 29.24
N GLY A 334 -18.48 -35.94 30.47
CA GLY A 334 -19.33 -34.85 30.92
C GLY A 334 -18.57 -33.54 31.13
N TYR A 335 -17.27 -33.59 31.45
CA TYR A 335 -16.46 -32.38 31.66
C TYR A 335 -16.32 -31.52 30.37
N PRO A 336 -15.93 -32.07 29.20
CA PRO A 336 -15.98 -31.32 27.94
C PRO A 336 -17.36 -30.74 27.62
N ALA A 337 -18.44 -31.47 27.92
CA ALA A 337 -19.81 -31.00 27.70
C ALA A 337 -20.18 -29.84 28.64
N ALA A 338 -19.73 -29.87 29.90
CA ALA A 338 -19.90 -28.79 30.85
C ALA A 338 -19.10 -27.53 30.46
N ILE A 339 -17.88 -27.70 29.95
CA ILE A 339 -17.08 -26.59 29.40
C ILE A 339 -17.76 -25.97 28.17
N ALA A 340 -18.19 -26.79 27.21
CA ALA A 340 -18.90 -26.31 26.01
C ALA A 340 -20.22 -25.62 26.37
N GLY A 341 -21.01 -26.19 27.28
CA GLY A 341 -22.24 -25.60 27.79
C GLY A 341 -22.01 -24.30 28.55
N GLY A 342 -20.97 -24.24 29.38
CA GLY A 342 -20.57 -23.02 30.10
C GLY A 342 -20.15 -21.88 29.17
N LEU A 343 -19.39 -22.19 28.11
CA LEU A 343 -19.02 -21.23 27.08
C LEU A 343 -20.21 -20.75 26.26
N ALA A 344 -21.15 -21.65 25.92
CA ALA A 344 -22.40 -21.28 25.24
C ALA A 344 -23.30 -20.39 26.11
N LEU A 345 -23.42 -20.70 27.41
CA LEU A 345 -24.15 -19.87 28.38
C LEU A 345 -23.47 -18.50 28.57
N LEU A 346 -22.13 -18.44 28.64
CA LEU A 346 -21.38 -17.20 28.73
C LEU A 346 -21.58 -16.33 27.48
N ALA A 347 -21.52 -16.92 26.28
CA ALA A 347 -21.76 -16.21 25.03
C ALA A 347 -23.20 -15.69 24.93
N GLY A 348 -24.20 -16.51 25.32
CA GLY A 348 -25.60 -16.09 25.37
C GLY A 348 -25.85 -14.96 26.37
N ALA A 349 -25.25 -15.06 27.57
CA ALA A 349 -25.31 -14.00 28.57
C ALA A 349 -24.64 -12.71 28.08
N LEU A 350 -23.51 -12.81 27.37
CA LEU A 350 -22.81 -11.63 26.82
C LEU A 350 -23.65 -10.90 25.77
N VAL A 351 -24.38 -11.63 24.91
CA VAL A 351 -25.30 -11.05 23.93
C VAL A 351 -26.47 -10.31 24.60
N VAL A 352 -26.90 -10.72 25.79
CA VAL A 352 -27.99 -10.09 26.55
C VAL A 352 -27.50 -8.93 27.43
N VAL A 353 -26.35 -9.06 28.07
CA VAL A 353 -25.84 -8.10 29.08
C VAL A 353 -24.92 -7.03 28.47
N ALA A 354 -24.21 -7.35 27.39
CA ALA A 354 -23.25 -6.45 26.74
C ALA A 354 -23.30 -6.60 25.20
N PRO A 355 -24.47 -6.31 24.56
CA PRO A 355 -24.72 -6.61 23.15
C PRO A 355 -23.68 -5.99 22.20
N ASP A 356 -23.24 -4.76 22.45
CA ASP A 356 -22.25 -4.07 21.61
C ASP A 356 -20.86 -4.72 21.69
N PHE A 357 -20.48 -5.20 22.87
CA PHE A 357 -19.23 -5.93 23.07
C PHE A 357 -19.28 -7.36 22.48
N ALA A 358 -20.44 -8.02 22.54
CA ALA A 358 -20.67 -9.27 21.82
C ALA A 358 -20.63 -9.06 20.28
N ALA A 359 -21.21 -7.96 19.77
CA ALA A 359 -21.13 -7.56 18.38
C ALA A 359 -19.70 -7.19 17.95
N LEU A 360 -18.93 -6.54 18.83
CA LEU A 360 -17.50 -6.30 18.65
C LEU A 360 -16.75 -7.62 18.48
N ILE A 361 -16.83 -8.54 19.45
CA ILE A 361 -16.14 -9.85 19.37
C ILE A 361 -16.54 -10.61 18.10
N ARG A 362 -17.85 -10.65 17.76
CA ARG A 362 -18.34 -11.28 16.53
C ARG A 362 -17.74 -10.65 15.27
N SER A 363 -17.69 -9.31 15.18
CA SER A 363 -17.11 -8.61 14.03
C SER A 363 -15.60 -8.83 13.93
N GLN A 364 -14.87 -8.84 15.04
CA GLN A 364 -13.42 -9.11 15.04
C GLN A 364 -13.13 -10.56 14.63
N PHE A 365 -13.92 -11.53 15.12
CA PHE A 365 -13.79 -12.92 14.72
C PHE A 365 -14.06 -13.10 13.22
N LEU A 366 -15.17 -12.57 12.69
CA LEU A 366 -15.49 -12.66 11.26
C LEU A 366 -14.47 -11.91 10.38
N ARG A 367 -13.91 -10.78 10.84
CA ARG A 367 -12.84 -10.06 10.12
C ARG A 367 -11.57 -10.89 9.95
N VAL A 368 -11.30 -11.85 10.85
CA VAL A 368 -10.08 -12.68 10.84
C VAL A 368 -10.33 -14.12 10.36
N ALA A 369 -11.52 -14.68 10.58
CA ALA A 369 -11.82 -16.09 10.27
C ALA A 369 -13.16 -16.28 9.54
N GLY A 370 -13.74 -15.22 8.97
CA GLY A 370 -15.01 -15.25 8.23
C GLY A 370 -14.88 -15.45 6.72
N PHE A 371 -13.66 -15.58 6.18
CA PHE A 371 -13.38 -15.84 4.76
C PHE A 371 -13.95 -14.80 3.76
N GLY A 372 -14.21 -13.58 4.22
CA GLY A 372 -14.63 -12.45 3.39
C GLY A 372 -14.43 -11.11 4.09
N THR A 373 -14.40 -10.02 3.33
CA THR A 373 -14.17 -8.65 3.81
C THR A 373 -15.16 -7.65 3.19
N SER A 374 -15.40 -6.51 3.86
CA SER A 374 -16.30 -5.46 3.36
C SER A 374 -15.79 -4.81 2.07
N ALA A 375 -16.68 -4.22 1.27
CA ALA A 375 -16.29 -3.49 0.05
C ALA A 375 -15.24 -2.39 0.34
N THR A 376 -15.39 -1.67 1.46
CA THR A 376 -14.40 -0.68 1.95
C THR A 376 -13.05 -1.27 2.33
N ALA A 377 -12.99 -2.53 2.79
CA ALA A 377 -11.72 -3.23 3.00
C ALA A 377 -11.13 -3.74 1.67
N GLN A 378 -11.98 -4.12 0.70
CA GLN A 378 -11.57 -4.58 -0.62
C GLN A 378 -10.89 -3.49 -1.47
N THR A 379 -11.09 -2.20 -1.21
CA THR A 379 -10.29 -1.14 -1.87
C THR A 379 -8.82 -1.16 -1.42
N VAL A 380 -8.51 -1.75 -0.26
CA VAL A 380 -7.15 -1.92 0.24
C VAL A 380 -6.63 -3.29 -0.23
N GLY A 381 -5.71 -3.29 -1.20
CA GLY A 381 -5.28 -4.50 -1.91
C GLY A 381 -4.81 -5.66 -1.01
N GLU A 382 -4.27 -5.38 0.18
CA GLU A 382 -3.79 -6.42 1.13
C GLU A 382 -4.89 -7.01 2.03
N ALA A 383 -6.04 -6.34 2.13
CA ALA A 383 -7.21 -6.81 2.89
C ALA A 383 -8.20 -7.60 2.01
N GLN A 384 -7.82 -7.89 0.78
CA GLN A 384 -8.48 -8.87 -0.09
C GLN A 384 -8.31 -10.29 0.49
N PRO A 385 -9.34 -11.15 0.41
CA PRO A 385 -9.23 -12.56 0.77
C PRO A 385 -8.37 -13.34 -0.24
N ILE A 386 -8.09 -14.61 0.06
CA ILE A 386 -7.54 -15.57 -0.91
C ILE A 386 -8.66 -16.51 -1.36
N PRO A 387 -9.08 -16.47 -2.64
CA PRO A 387 -10.01 -17.45 -3.19
C PRO A 387 -9.49 -18.89 -3.00
N LEU A 388 -10.33 -19.81 -2.53
CA LEU A 388 -9.89 -21.16 -2.12
C LEU A 388 -9.33 -22.00 -3.27
N ASP A 389 -9.79 -21.74 -4.51
CA ASP A 389 -9.25 -22.27 -5.77
C ASP A 389 -7.83 -21.76 -6.06
N GLN A 390 -7.54 -20.50 -5.71
CA GLN A 390 -6.24 -19.85 -5.90
C GLN A 390 -5.27 -20.07 -4.74
N ALA A 391 -5.76 -20.47 -3.57
CA ALA A 391 -4.97 -20.59 -2.35
C ALA A 391 -3.73 -21.47 -2.50
N SER A 392 -3.83 -22.59 -3.22
CA SER A 392 -2.66 -23.46 -3.48
C SER A 392 -1.56 -22.74 -4.29
N ALA A 393 -1.95 -21.91 -5.26
CA ALA A 393 -1.00 -21.12 -6.06
C ALA A 393 -0.37 -19.98 -5.23
N VAL A 394 -1.16 -19.27 -4.41
CA VAL A 394 -0.66 -18.19 -3.55
C VAL A 394 0.27 -18.73 -2.45
N PHE A 395 -0.07 -19.85 -1.80
CA PHE A 395 0.82 -20.49 -0.84
C PHE A 395 2.08 -21.07 -1.51
N SER A 396 1.99 -21.62 -2.72
CA SER A 396 3.16 -22.05 -3.50
C SER A 396 4.08 -20.89 -3.89
N TYR A 397 3.50 -19.74 -4.25
CA TYR A 397 4.26 -18.54 -4.62
C TYR A 397 5.13 -18.05 -3.45
N TYR A 398 4.52 -17.80 -2.28
CA TYR A 398 5.21 -17.26 -1.10
C TYR A 398 6.05 -18.29 -0.33
N PHE A 399 5.64 -19.57 -0.29
CA PHE A 399 6.20 -20.58 0.61
C PHE A 399 6.72 -21.84 -0.08
N GLY A 400 6.74 -21.89 -1.42
CA GLY A 400 7.22 -23.06 -2.18
C GLY A 400 6.49 -24.34 -1.78
N LEU A 401 7.22 -25.45 -1.58
CA LEU A 401 6.64 -26.71 -1.08
C LEU A 401 6.54 -26.78 0.46
N SER A 402 6.97 -25.73 1.18
CA SER A 402 7.09 -25.78 2.65
C SER A 402 5.73 -25.83 3.36
N TYR A 403 4.63 -25.38 2.72
CA TYR A 403 3.28 -25.47 3.28
C TYR A 403 2.71 -26.91 3.20
N LEU A 404 3.05 -27.67 2.15
CA LEU A 404 2.65 -29.07 2.00
C LEU A 404 3.38 -29.98 2.99
N THR A 405 4.68 -29.73 3.20
CA THR A 405 5.48 -30.42 4.22
C THR A 405 5.06 -30.01 5.64
N ALA A 406 4.62 -28.77 5.87
CA ALA A 406 3.96 -28.39 7.12
C ALA A 406 2.60 -29.09 7.33
N ALA A 407 1.79 -29.29 6.29
CA ALA A 407 0.55 -30.08 6.39
C ALA A 407 0.85 -31.55 6.77
N ALA A 408 1.88 -32.16 6.18
CA ALA A 408 2.35 -33.49 6.59
C ALA A 408 2.86 -33.51 8.05
N ALA A 409 3.52 -32.44 8.51
CA ALA A 409 3.92 -32.29 9.91
C ALA A 409 2.73 -32.19 10.87
N ILE A 410 1.65 -31.48 10.50
CA ILE A 410 0.40 -31.43 11.29
C ILE A 410 -0.21 -32.82 11.43
N VAL A 411 -0.28 -33.61 10.35
CA VAL A 411 -0.79 -34.99 10.39
C VAL A 411 0.06 -35.88 11.31
N LEU A 412 1.40 -35.77 11.23
CA LEU A 412 2.31 -36.53 12.10
C LEU A 412 2.28 -36.09 13.57
N MET A 413 2.11 -34.79 13.84
CA MET A 413 1.90 -34.26 15.20
C MET A 413 0.55 -34.73 15.77
N GLY A 414 -0.53 -34.62 14.99
CA GLY A 414 -1.88 -35.05 15.37
C GLY A 414 -1.95 -36.55 15.65
N TRP A 415 -1.32 -37.37 14.80
CA TRP A 415 -1.18 -38.81 15.05
C TRP A 415 -0.45 -39.09 16.38
N ARG A 416 0.65 -38.38 16.67
CA ARG A 416 1.34 -38.51 17.97
C ARG A 416 0.55 -37.99 19.17
N LEU A 417 -0.37 -37.04 18.99
CA LEU A 417 -1.28 -36.60 20.07
C LEU A 417 -2.33 -37.66 20.43
N VAL A 418 -2.68 -38.55 19.49
CA VAL A 418 -3.65 -39.63 19.69
C VAL A 418 -2.98 -40.94 20.15
N VAL A 419 -1.77 -41.23 19.69
CA VAL A 419 -1.09 -42.54 19.86
C VAL A 419 0.11 -42.49 20.83
N GLY A 420 0.55 -41.31 21.27
CA GLY A 420 1.67 -41.18 22.20
C GLY A 420 1.26 -41.27 23.67
N ASP A 421 2.07 -41.97 24.49
CA ASP A 421 1.86 -42.12 25.94
C ASP A 421 1.94 -40.79 26.71
N GLU A 422 2.58 -39.77 26.14
CA GLU A 422 2.60 -38.40 26.64
C GLU A 422 1.81 -37.46 25.71
N ARG A 423 0.77 -36.80 26.23
CA ARG A 423 0.09 -35.73 25.47
C ARG A 423 1.00 -34.52 25.33
N ARG A 424 1.41 -34.27 24.08
CA ARG A 424 2.34 -33.20 23.71
C ARG A 424 1.61 -31.86 23.57
N ALA A 425 1.29 -31.25 24.71
CA ALA A 425 0.64 -29.93 24.76
C ALA A 425 1.34 -28.85 23.90
N ASP A 426 2.64 -29.00 23.62
CA ASP A 426 3.40 -28.12 22.73
C ASP A 426 3.19 -28.39 21.23
N PHE A 427 2.83 -29.61 20.82
CA PHE A 427 2.37 -29.90 19.44
C PHE A 427 0.98 -29.31 19.22
N LEU A 428 0.08 -29.49 20.20
CA LEU A 428 -1.28 -28.96 20.14
C LEU A 428 -1.28 -27.42 19.98
N PHE A 429 -0.39 -26.72 20.69
CA PHE A 429 -0.25 -25.26 20.54
C PHE A 429 0.12 -24.84 19.12
N VAL A 430 1.11 -25.51 18.51
CA VAL A 430 1.54 -25.20 17.13
C VAL A 430 0.44 -25.50 16.11
N ILE A 431 -0.32 -26.59 16.28
CA ILE A 431 -1.48 -26.90 15.42
C ILE A 431 -2.57 -25.83 15.54
N VAL A 432 -2.94 -25.42 16.76
CA VAL A 432 -3.96 -24.38 16.99
C VAL A 432 -3.51 -23.03 16.41
N TRP A 433 -2.26 -22.62 16.67
CA TRP A 433 -1.67 -21.39 16.13
C TRP A 433 -1.64 -21.38 14.59
N MET A 434 -1.24 -22.51 13.97
CA MET A 434 -1.26 -22.69 12.52
C MET A 434 -2.69 -22.61 11.95
N ALA A 435 -3.68 -23.23 12.61
CA ALA A 435 -5.06 -23.21 12.16
C ALA A 435 -5.64 -21.78 12.15
N PHE A 436 -5.44 -21.02 13.24
CA PHE A 436 -5.87 -19.62 13.31
C PHE A 436 -5.15 -18.72 12.29
N LEU A 437 -3.84 -18.89 12.08
CA LEU A 437 -3.11 -18.12 11.07
C LEU A 437 -3.44 -18.54 9.63
N THR A 438 -3.86 -19.79 9.39
CA THR A 438 -4.38 -20.23 8.08
C THR A 438 -5.73 -19.54 7.79
N ALA A 439 -6.65 -19.52 8.76
CA ALA A 439 -7.93 -18.82 8.63
C ALA A 439 -7.74 -17.30 8.43
N ALA A 440 -6.80 -16.69 9.17
CA ALA A 440 -6.40 -15.29 9.00
C ALA A 440 -5.91 -15.00 7.59
N THR A 441 -4.96 -15.81 7.09
CA THR A 441 -4.34 -15.60 5.77
C THR A 441 -5.31 -15.82 4.62
N LEU A 442 -6.23 -16.79 4.75
CA LEU A 442 -7.30 -17.01 3.76
C LEU A 442 -8.35 -15.90 3.78
N THR A 443 -8.64 -15.32 4.95
CA THR A 443 -9.60 -14.20 5.08
C THR A 443 -9.00 -12.87 4.60
N GLN A 444 -7.70 -12.62 4.82
CA GLN A 444 -6.99 -11.43 4.35
C GLN A 444 -5.53 -11.74 4.03
N GLN A 445 -5.09 -11.40 2.81
CA GLN A 445 -3.72 -11.68 2.33
C GLN A 445 -2.63 -11.11 3.23
N ARG A 446 -2.83 -9.95 3.88
CA ARG A 446 -1.83 -9.35 4.78
C ARG A 446 -1.33 -10.24 5.94
N PHE A 447 -2.03 -11.30 6.34
CA PHE A 447 -1.56 -12.18 7.43
C PHE A 447 -0.49 -13.22 7.02
N THR A 448 -0.12 -13.28 5.73
CA THR A 448 1.00 -14.10 5.19
C THR A 448 2.31 -13.96 5.97
N TYR A 449 2.66 -12.76 6.44
CA TYR A 449 3.93 -12.55 7.15
C TYR A 449 3.94 -13.18 8.56
N TYR A 450 2.77 -13.39 9.18
CA TYR A 450 2.66 -14.20 10.40
C TYR A 450 2.67 -15.70 10.09
N PHE A 451 2.03 -16.12 9.00
CA PHE A 451 1.92 -17.54 8.61
C PHE A 451 3.27 -18.25 8.49
N VAL A 452 4.35 -17.53 8.13
CA VAL A 452 5.70 -18.09 8.07
C VAL A 452 6.20 -18.62 9.43
N LEU A 453 5.70 -18.09 10.56
CA LEU A 453 6.17 -18.43 11.90
C LEU A 453 5.80 -19.88 12.30
N PRO A 454 4.51 -20.32 12.33
CA PRO A 454 4.17 -21.73 12.59
C PRO A 454 4.68 -22.66 11.48
N LEU A 455 4.70 -22.20 10.23
CA LEU A 455 5.24 -22.92 9.07
C LEU A 455 6.70 -23.36 9.30
N THR A 456 7.55 -22.48 9.83
CA THR A 456 8.95 -22.82 10.16
C THR A 456 9.05 -23.87 11.28
N ALA A 457 8.19 -23.79 12.30
CA ALA A 457 8.16 -24.73 13.42
C ALA A 457 7.71 -26.15 12.99
N LEU A 458 6.71 -26.23 12.11
CA LEU A 458 6.20 -27.47 11.53
C LEU A 458 7.24 -28.13 10.61
N ASN A 459 7.94 -27.36 9.78
CA ASN A 459 9.03 -27.88 8.95
C ASN A 459 10.24 -28.35 9.80
N ALA A 460 10.58 -27.61 10.85
CA ALA A 460 11.61 -28.02 11.80
C ALA A 460 11.27 -29.37 12.48
N PHE A 461 10.00 -29.57 12.88
CA PHE A 461 9.51 -30.86 13.36
C PHE A 461 9.67 -31.97 12.32
N LEU A 462 9.30 -31.75 11.06
CA LEU A 462 9.38 -32.76 10.01
C LEU A 462 10.83 -33.20 9.74
N ILE A 463 11.78 -32.27 9.65
CA ILE A 463 13.20 -32.61 9.48
C ILE A 463 13.73 -33.34 10.73
N GLY A 464 13.34 -32.92 11.93
CA GLY A 464 13.61 -33.63 13.18
C GLY A 464 13.06 -35.05 13.22
N TRP A 465 11.87 -35.26 12.64
CA TRP A 465 11.23 -36.56 12.50
C TRP A 465 12.01 -37.46 11.55
N VAL A 466 12.36 -36.96 10.35
CA VAL A 466 13.13 -37.71 9.35
C VAL A 466 14.48 -38.13 9.95
N VAL A 467 15.22 -37.23 10.60
CA VAL A 467 16.48 -37.57 11.29
C VAL A 467 16.29 -38.67 12.35
N ARG A 468 15.17 -38.69 13.08
CA ARG A 468 14.87 -39.73 14.09
C ARG A 468 14.53 -41.09 13.48
N LEU A 469 13.74 -41.14 12.39
CA LEU A 469 13.49 -42.39 11.66
C LEU A 469 14.76 -42.99 11.04
N VAL A 470 15.70 -42.11 10.68
CA VAL A 470 16.86 -42.44 9.86
C VAL A 470 18.10 -42.80 10.69
N ARG A 471 18.13 -42.50 11.99
CA ARG A 471 19.20 -42.92 12.91
C ARG A 471 19.12 -44.44 13.21
N PRO A 472 20.26 -45.16 13.31
CA PRO A 472 20.26 -46.55 13.79
C PRO A 472 19.76 -46.65 15.24
N SER A 473 18.87 -47.61 15.51
CA SER A 473 18.56 -48.02 16.89
C SER A 473 19.77 -48.70 17.52
N ALA A 474 20.11 -48.36 18.76
CA ALA A 474 21.27 -48.91 19.48
C ALA A 474 21.21 -50.44 19.73
N SER A 475 20.08 -51.08 19.42
CA SER A 475 19.85 -52.52 19.51
C SER A 475 20.63 -53.37 18.49
N GLU A 476 21.15 -52.81 17.39
CA GLU A 476 21.97 -53.57 16.43
C GLU A 476 23.44 -53.80 16.89
N ARG A 477 23.80 -53.44 18.13
CA ARG A 477 25.20 -53.48 18.63
C ARG A 477 25.48 -54.43 19.80
N SER A 478 24.55 -55.32 20.15
CA SER A 478 24.70 -56.28 21.27
C SER A 478 24.68 -57.75 20.82
N ASP A 479 25.58 -58.10 19.91
CA ASP A 479 25.98 -59.50 19.68
C ASP A 479 27.52 -59.59 19.65
N GLY A 480 28.09 -60.68 20.15
CA GLY A 480 29.53 -60.95 20.07
C GLY A 480 30.43 -60.49 21.22
N SER A 481 30.07 -60.69 22.49
CA SER A 481 30.92 -61.44 23.47
C SER A 481 30.50 -61.27 24.94
N GLU A 482 30.37 -62.41 25.65
CA GLU A 482 30.39 -62.45 27.11
C GLU A 482 31.83 -62.55 27.63
N ARG A 483 32.17 -61.79 28.70
CA ARG A 483 32.81 -62.33 29.92
C ARG A 483 33.06 -61.30 31.02
N SER A 484 32.57 -61.64 32.22
CA SER A 484 33.16 -61.39 33.54
C SER A 484 34.00 -60.13 33.78
N SER A 485 33.50 -59.22 34.63
CA SER A 485 34.01 -59.10 36.00
C SER A 485 33.17 -58.17 36.88
N ILE A 486 33.23 -58.36 38.19
CA ILE A 486 32.52 -57.56 39.21
C ILE A 486 33.47 -56.48 39.74
N GLY A 487 33.06 -55.20 39.76
CA GLY A 487 33.87 -54.18 40.43
C GLY A 487 33.37 -52.73 40.40
N ARG A 488 33.17 -52.18 41.61
CA ARG A 488 33.33 -50.76 42.00
C ARG A 488 32.36 -49.70 41.43
N ARG A 489 31.48 -49.21 42.32
CA ARG A 489 30.86 -47.87 42.18
C ARG A 489 31.95 -46.78 42.19
N THR A 490 31.91 -45.86 41.22
CA THR A 490 32.45 -44.51 41.34
C THR A 490 31.61 -43.53 40.52
N SER A 491 31.36 -42.34 41.05
CA SER A 491 30.44 -41.34 40.50
C SER A 491 30.99 -40.61 39.27
N ALA A 492 30.26 -40.67 38.15
CA ALA A 492 30.59 -39.95 36.92
C ALA A 492 29.42 -39.03 36.49
N ARG A 493 29.53 -37.76 36.93
CA ARG A 493 28.92 -36.51 36.41
C ARG A 493 28.00 -36.65 35.17
N THR A 494 26.71 -36.39 35.36
CA THR A 494 25.67 -36.36 34.31
C THR A 494 25.83 -35.19 33.34
N ASN A 495 26.53 -35.41 32.22
CA ASN A 495 26.43 -34.58 31.02
C ASN A 495 25.45 -35.24 30.03
N GLY A 496 24.24 -34.69 29.89
CA GLY A 496 23.21 -35.18 28.96
C GLY A 496 23.50 -34.81 27.49
N GLY A 497 24.56 -35.36 26.92
CA GLY A 497 24.93 -35.14 25.52
C GLY A 497 24.21 -36.07 24.56
N GLU A 498 23.09 -35.64 23.97
CA GLU A 498 22.41 -36.34 22.86
C GLU A 498 23.17 -36.21 21.51
N GLY A 499 24.46 -36.56 21.51
CA GLY A 499 25.31 -36.67 20.33
C GLY A 499 25.41 -38.12 19.85
N GLY A 500 25.28 -38.35 18.54
CA GLY A 500 25.30 -39.67 17.93
C GLY A 500 26.17 -39.65 16.69
N ARG A 501 27.43 -40.05 16.87
CA ARG A 501 28.56 -39.87 15.94
C ARG A 501 28.18 -39.92 14.47
N PHE A 502 28.56 -38.88 13.73
CA PHE A 502 28.43 -38.80 12.27
C PHE A 502 29.05 -39.99 11.49
N GLY A 503 29.95 -40.77 12.10
CA GLY A 503 30.57 -41.95 11.49
C GLY A 503 29.67 -43.18 11.26
N ASP A 504 28.49 -43.26 11.91
CA ASP A 504 27.59 -44.43 11.81
C ASP A 504 26.49 -44.32 10.72
N PHE A 505 26.44 -43.22 9.96
CA PHE A 505 25.40 -43.04 8.93
C PHE A 505 25.73 -43.79 7.62
N ARG A 506 24.88 -44.76 7.27
CA ARG A 506 24.84 -45.44 5.96
C ARG A 506 24.45 -44.42 4.87
N ALA A 507 24.94 -44.60 3.63
CA ALA A 507 24.76 -43.60 2.56
C ALA A 507 23.29 -43.19 2.30
N TYR A 508 22.34 -44.13 2.31
CA TYR A 508 20.91 -43.83 2.14
C TYR A 508 20.34 -42.95 3.27
N GLN A 509 20.93 -43.00 4.47
CA GLN A 509 20.49 -42.20 5.62
C GLN A 509 20.86 -40.72 5.42
N VAL A 510 22.08 -40.46 4.94
CA VAL A 510 22.51 -39.11 4.55
C VAL A 510 21.66 -38.58 3.39
N LEU A 511 21.41 -39.41 2.38
CA LEU A 511 20.57 -39.05 1.23
C LEU A 511 19.12 -38.76 1.62
N ALA A 512 18.53 -39.49 2.57
CA ALA A 512 17.16 -39.24 3.04
C ALA A 512 17.04 -37.89 3.75
N VAL A 513 18.00 -37.54 4.61
CA VAL A 513 18.02 -36.22 5.27
C VAL A 513 18.30 -35.10 4.26
N ALA A 514 19.23 -35.30 3.32
CA ALA A 514 19.51 -34.34 2.26
C ALA A 514 18.30 -34.11 1.34
N ALA A 515 17.58 -35.16 0.96
CA ALA A 515 16.36 -35.06 0.15
C ALA A 515 15.24 -34.32 0.90
N ALA A 516 15.06 -34.57 2.20
CA ALA A 516 14.09 -33.86 3.01
C ALA A 516 14.44 -32.36 3.16
N LEU A 517 15.73 -32.03 3.34
CA LEU A 517 16.20 -30.65 3.35
C LEU A 517 15.96 -29.96 2.00
N LEU A 518 16.31 -30.60 0.88
CA LEU A 518 16.09 -30.07 -0.47
C LEU A 518 14.60 -29.88 -0.78
N LEU A 519 13.73 -30.80 -0.36
CA LEU A 519 12.27 -30.66 -0.54
C LEU A 519 11.74 -29.38 0.13
N VAL A 520 12.31 -28.99 1.27
CA VAL A 520 11.90 -27.81 2.04
C VAL A 520 12.58 -26.52 1.54
N THR A 521 13.84 -26.56 1.09
CA THR A 521 14.61 -25.34 0.78
C THR A 521 14.91 -25.10 -0.69
N ALA A 522 15.00 -26.12 -1.55
CA ALA A 522 15.30 -25.95 -2.97
C ALA A 522 14.26 -25.08 -3.72
N PRO A 523 12.95 -25.10 -3.40
CA PRO A 523 11.96 -24.20 -4.01
C PRO A 523 12.23 -22.70 -3.81
N PHE A 524 13.10 -22.32 -2.87
CA PHE A 524 13.49 -20.92 -2.61
C PHE A 524 14.82 -20.52 -3.26
N VAL A 525 15.63 -21.51 -3.66
CA VAL A 525 17.01 -21.33 -4.15
C VAL A 525 17.10 -21.56 -5.66
N VAL A 526 16.28 -22.46 -6.20
CA VAL A 526 16.18 -22.72 -7.64
C VAL A 526 15.16 -21.77 -8.25
N ARG A 527 15.58 -20.98 -9.24
CA ARG A 527 14.69 -20.09 -10.01
C ARG A 527 13.62 -20.92 -10.73
N GLY A 528 12.38 -20.85 -10.25
CA GLY A 528 11.25 -21.62 -10.74
C GLY A 528 10.13 -20.72 -11.27
N GLN A 529 8.88 -21.00 -10.88
CA GLN A 529 7.75 -20.07 -11.08
C GLN A 529 7.71 -18.96 -10.01
N SER A 530 8.30 -19.18 -8.84
CA SER A 530 8.52 -18.13 -7.82
C SER A 530 9.86 -17.43 -8.04
N PRO A 531 9.96 -16.12 -7.75
CA PRO A 531 11.25 -15.43 -7.70
C PRO A 531 12.09 -15.94 -6.52
N THR A 532 13.41 -15.91 -6.66
CA THR A 532 14.30 -16.08 -5.49
C THR A 532 14.14 -14.90 -4.53
N ALA A 533 14.50 -15.08 -3.25
CA ALA A 533 14.51 -13.98 -2.28
C ALA A 533 15.32 -12.75 -2.75
N GLY A 534 16.34 -12.94 -3.59
CA GLY A 534 17.13 -11.85 -4.16
C GLY A 534 16.35 -11.05 -5.19
N GLU A 535 15.82 -11.72 -6.21
CA GLU A 535 14.97 -11.09 -7.24
C GLU A 535 13.75 -10.40 -6.63
N TYR A 536 13.19 -10.97 -5.55
CA TYR A 536 12.08 -10.38 -4.82
C TYR A 536 12.49 -9.10 -4.05
N ALA A 537 13.66 -9.11 -3.39
CA ALA A 537 14.20 -7.93 -2.71
C ALA A 537 14.62 -6.81 -3.68
N ASP A 538 15.04 -7.16 -4.90
CA ASP A 538 15.41 -6.20 -5.95
C ASP A 538 14.16 -5.62 -6.64
N GLY A 539 13.17 -6.47 -6.93
CA GLY A 539 11.88 -6.03 -7.47
C GLY A 539 11.02 -5.22 -6.50
N SER A 540 11.29 -5.32 -5.19
CA SER A 540 10.58 -4.56 -4.13
C SER A 540 11.29 -3.26 -3.73
N ALA A 541 12.48 -2.97 -4.24
CA ALA A 541 13.29 -1.83 -3.83
C ALA A 541 12.81 -0.52 -4.52
N SER A 542 11.75 0.09 -3.98
CA SER A 542 11.26 1.38 -4.45
C SER A 542 10.54 2.17 -3.36
N PRO A 543 10.75 3.50 -3.25
CA PRO A 543 9.92 4.39 -2.42
C PRO A 543 8.47 4.47 -2.91
N GLY A 544 8.16 3.97 -4.11
CA GLY A 544 6.80 3.87 -4.63
C GLY A 544 6.22 5.25 -4.99
N GLU A 545 5.00 5.52 -4.53
CA GLU A 545 4.23 6.68 -4.98
C GLU A 545 4.75 8.02 -4.43
N VAL A 546 5.42 8.03 -3.27
CA VAL A 546 5.89 9.28 -2.64
C VAL A 546 6.92 10.02 -3.50
N ALA A 547 7.73 9.28 -4.27
CA ALA A 547 8.72 9.86 -5.18
C ALA A 547 8.13 10.54 -6.44
N GLN A 548 6.80 10.56 -6.61
CA GLN A 548 6.10 11.41 -7.60
C GLN A 548 5.24 12.51 -6.93
N TRP A 549 5.18 12.50 -5.60
CA TRP A 549 4.44 13.47 -4.77
C TRP A 549 5.35 14.47 -4.06
N GLU A 550 6.57 14.06 -3.68
CA GLU A 550 7.54 14.83 -2.89
C GLU A 550 7.69 16.26 -3.37
N GLY A 551 8.04 16.49 -4.65
CA GLY A 551 8.25 17.85 -5.18
C GLY A 551 7.02 18.75 -5.17
N SER A 552 5.80 18.18 -5.15
CA SER A 552 4.55 18.97 -5.02
C SER A 552 4.18 19.24 -3.57
N LEU A 553 4.64 18.40 -2.64
CA LEU A 553 4.49 18.59 -1.20
C LEU A 553 5.54 19.57 -0.66
N GLU A 554 6.77 19.50 -1.17
CA GLU A 554 7.81 20.50 -0.93
C GLU A 554 7.38 21.87 -1.46
N TRP A 555 6.83 21.94 -2.69
CA TRP A 555 6.21 23.17 -3.16
C TRP A 555 5.12 23.67 -2.20
N MET A 556 4.17 22.81 -1.79
CA MET A 556 3.11 23.20 -0.85
C MET A 556 3.67 23.73 0.48
N ARG A 557 4.70 23.07 1.03
CA ARG A 557 5.36 23.45 2.28
C ARG A 557 5.89 24.88 2.26
N GLU A 558 6.44 25.28 1.11
CA GLU A 558 7.19 26.53 0.92
C GLU A 558 6.38 27.66 0.26
N ASN A 559 5.28 27.34 -0.42
CA ASN A 559 4.54 28.28 -1.27
C ASN A 559 3.05 28.43 -0.88
N THR A 560 2.61 27.78 0.19
CA THR A 560 1.35 28.09 0.88
C THR A 560 1.64 28.68 2.27
N PRO A 561 0.73 29.45 2.88
CA PRO A 561 0.92 29.99 4.24
C PRO A 561 1.20 28.89 5.26
N LYS A 562 1.67 29.22 6.45
CA LYS A 562 1.73 28.21 7.52
C LYS A 562 0.34 28.02 8.12
N GLU A 563 0.15 26.88 8.77
CA GLU A 563 -1.03 26.66 9.62
C GLU A 563 -1.02 27.67 10.77
N GLY A 564 -2.06 28.51 10.84
CA GLY A 564 -2.16 29.65 11.75
C GLY A 564 -1.77 31.01 11.14
N THR A 565 -1.39 31.09 9.86
CA THR A 565 -1.02 32.34 9.18
C THR A 565 -1.77 32.64 7.89
N TYR A 566 -2.70 31.79 7.44
CA TYR A 566 -3.55 32.14 6.30
C TYR A 566 -4.36 33.42 6.62
N GLY A 567 -4.48 34.34 5.65
CA GLY A 567 -5.27 35.55 5.80
C GLY A 567 -4.61 36.64 6.66
N GLY A 568 -3.28 36.66 6.74
CA GLY A 568 -2.52 37.60 7.58
C GLY A 568 -2.61 37.32 9.09
N ALA A 569 -3.05 36.13 9.49
CA ALA A 569 -3.09 35.70 10.89
C ALA A 569 -1.67 35.47 11.46
N ASN A 570 -1.56 35.42 12.79
CA ASN A 570 -0.29 35.32 13.52
C ASN A 570 -0.37 34.28 14.65
N ASN A 571 -0.77 33.05 14.30
CA ASN A 571 -1.03 31.94 15.22
C ASN A 571 -0.24 30.66 14.85
N ASP A 572 0.99 30.78 14.32
CA ASP A 572 1.89 29.68 13.93
C ASP A 572 1.73 28.39 14.77
N MET A 573 1.16 27.33 14.19
CA MET A 573 0.98 26.07 14.90
C MET A 573 2.32 25.33 15.11
N ALA A 574 2.52 24.76 16.30
CA ALA A 574 3.71 23.99 16.62
C ALA A 574 3.69 22.59 15.99
N TYR A 575 4.50 22.36 14.95
CA TYR A 575 4.50 21.12 14.16
C TYR A 575 4.79 19.82 14.94
N TYR A 576 5.65 19.91 15.97
CA TYR A 576 5.92 18.83 16.95
C TYR A 576 5.50 19.25 18.38
N GLY A 577 4.47 20.08 18.50
CA GLY A 577 3.90 20.46 19.79
C GLY A 577 3.22 19.28 20.50
N SER A 578 3.15 19.35 21.83
CA SER A 578 2.42 18.39 22.67
C SER A 578 1.03 18.94 22.93
N PHE A 579 0.01 18.33 22.30
CA PHE A 579 -1.38 18.79 22.39
C PHE A 579 -2.19 17.95 23.39
N GLU A 580 -3.11 18.57 24.10
CA GLU A 580 -4.09 17.83 24.90
C GLU A 580 -5.07 17.07 23.98
N ARG A 581 -5.61 15.96 24.49
CA ARG A 581 -6.54 15.13 23.71
C ARG A 581 -7.96 15.64 23.83
N THR A 582 -8.53 16.05 22.71
CA THR A 582 -9.93 16.45 22.58
C THR A 582 -10.70 15.48 21.68
N GLU A 583 -12.00 15.72 21.48
CA GLU A 583 -12.83 15.03 20.46
C GLU A 583 -12.90 15.89 19.19
N ASN A 584 -13.15 17.19 19.33
CA ASN A 584 -12.91 18.22 18.32
C ASN A 584 -11.71 19.08 18.75
N PHE A 585 -10.80 19.40 17.85
CA PHE A 585 -9.70 20.35 18.12
C PHE A 585 -10.10 21.75 17.68
N ASP A 586 -9.90 22.74 18.54
CA ASP A 586 -10.17 24.15 18.27
C ASP A 586 -8.99 24.73 17.46
N TYR A 587 -9.15 24.94 16.16
CA TYR A 587 -8.06 25.40 15.30
C TYR A 587 -7.94 26.93 15.35
N PRO A 588 -6.73 27.49 15.51
CA PRO A 588 -6.56 28.92 15.59
C PRO A 588 -6.89 29.59 14.24
N PRO A 589 -7.35 30.86 14.25
CA PRO A 589 -7.57 31.64 13.03
C PRO A 589 -6.34 31.60 12.10
N GLY A 590 -6.55 31.23 10.84
CA GLY A 590 -5.50 31.10 9.83
C GLY A 590 -4.92 29.69 9.67
N ALA A 591 -5.42 28.68 10.39
CA ALA A 591 -5.19 27.26 10.08
C ALA A 591 -6.21 26.76 9.04
N TYR A 592 -5.87 25.71 8.28
CA TYR A 592 -6.74 25.22 7.22
C TYR A 592 -6.59 23.72 6.93
N GLY A 593 -7.62 23.14 6.30
CA GLY A 593 -7.56 21.78 5.77
C GLY A 593 -6.98 21.71 4.35
N VAL A 594 -6.42 20.55 4.01
CA VAL A 594 -6.06 20.14 2.64
C VAL A 594 -6.87 18.91 2.24
N MET A 595 -7.77 19.07 1.27
CA MET A 595 -8.54 17.95 0.71
C MET A 595 -7.64 17.10 -0.20
N SER A 596 -7.66 15.79 0.00
CA SER A 596 -7.13 14.82 -0.97
C SER A 596 -7.79 13.47 -0.74
N TRP A 597 -7.47 12.49 -1.57
CA TRP A 597 -7.83 11.11 -1.27
C TRP A 597 -7.02 10.59 -0.07
N TRP A 598 -7.67 9.75 0.74
CA TRP A 598 -7.21 9.44 2.10
C TRP A 598 -5.82 8.80 2.15
N ASP A 599 -5.42 8.05 1.12
CA ASP A 599 -4.06 7.48 0.95
C ASP A 599 -2.94 8.51 1.23
N TYR A 600 -3.12 9.75 0.79
CA TYR A 600 -2.03 10.73 0.70
C TYR A 600 -1.86 11.59 1.96
N GLY A 601 -2.76 11.47 2.94
CA GLY A 601 -2.76 12.31 4.14
C GLY A 601 -1.44 12.33 4.89
N HIS A 602 -0.78 11.17 5.08
CA HIS A 602 0.51 11.14 5.77
C HIS A 602 1.64 11.82 5.00
N PHE A 603 1.58 11.92 3.67
CA PHE A 603 2.56 12.70 2.91
C PHE A 603 2.29 14.22 3.06
N ILE A 604 1.01 14.62 3.08
CA ILE A 604 0.57 16.02 3.29
C ILE A 604 1.01 16.51 4.68
N THR A 605 0.77 15.71 5.73
CA THR A 605 1.30 15.98 7.07
C THR A 605 2.84 15.99 7.07
N SER A 606 3.50 14.90 6.65
CA SER A 606 4.91 14.66 6.97
C SER A 606 5.92 15.32 6.02
N ILE A 607 5.54 15.69 4.80
CA ILE A 607 6.40 16.38 3.81
C ILE A 607 5.87 17.77 3.52
N GLY A 608 4.54 17.90 3.32
CA GLY A 608 3.88 19.18 3.09
C GLY A 608 3.83 20.08 4.33
N HIS A 609 3.89 19.51 5.54
CA HIS A 609 3.65 20.21 6.80
C HIS A 609 2.33 21.01 6.73
N ARG A 610 1.25 20.40 6.24
CA ARG A 610 -0.11 20.95 6.23
C ARG A 610 -1.12 19.89 6.71
N ILE A 611 -2.34 20.30 7.05
CA ILE A 611 -3.29 19.43 7.75
C ILE A 611 -4.27 18.76 6.75
N PRO A 612 -4.15 17.45 6.47
CA PRO A 612 -5.07 16.77 5.55
C PRO A 612 -6.46 16.55 6.17
N SER A 613 -7.49 16.76 5.36
CA SER A 613 -8.90 16.50 5.69
C SER A 613 -9.27 15.00 5.67
N ALA A 614 -8.42 14.14 5.10
CA ALA A 614 -8.57 12.69 5.08
C ALA A 614 -7.21 11.97 5.13
N ASN A 615 -7.12 10.80 5.77
CA ASN A 615 -5.83 10.15 6.07
C ASN A 615 -5.83 8.60 5.99
N PRO A 616 -4.65 7.94 6.01
CA PRO A 616 -4.54 6.47 5.98
C PRO A 616 -5.20 5.69 7.12
N PHE A 617 -5.71 6.35 8.16
CA PHE A 617 -6.59 5.73 9.17
C PHE A 617 -8.04 5.62 8.68
N GLN A 618 -8.29 5.96 7.41
CA GLN A 618 -9.60 6.07 6.75
C GLN A 618 -10.52 7.16 7.35
N GLN A 619 -9.99 8.04 8.19
CA GLN A 619 -10.70 9.25 8.63
C GLN A 619 -10.89 10.17 7.42
N GLY A 620 -12.06 10.81 7.33
CA GLY A 620 -12.42 11.70 6.21
C GLY A 620 -12.63 11.01 4.85
N ALA A 621 -12.46 9.69 4.73
CA ALA A 621 -12.51 8.97 3.44
C ALA A 621 -13.83 9.18 2.66
N THR A 622 -14.98 9.14 3.35
CA THR A 622 -16.30 9.41 2.77
C THR A 622 -16.48 10.88 2.36
N ASN A 623 -16.03 11.84 3.18
CA ASN A 623 -16.08 13.26 2.81
C ASN A 623 -15.20 13.54 1.57
N ALA A 624 -14.02 12.93 1.49
CA ALA A 624 -13.16 12.99 0.31
C ALA A 624 -13.81 12.33 -0.93
N ALA A 625 -14.49 11.19 -0.76
CA ALA A 625 -15.25 10.55 -1.83
C ALA A 625 -16.36 11.45 -2.37
N ASN A 626 -17.24 11.94 -1.48
CA ASN A 626 -18.35 12.81 -1.85
C ASN A 626 -17.86 14.11 -2.49
N PHE A 627 -16.78 14.72 -1.97
CA PHE A 627 -16.17 15.90 -2.58
C PHE A 627 -15.64 15.63 -3.99
N LEU A 628 -14.85 14.55 -4.17
CA LEU A 628 -14.25 14.19 -5.47
C LEU A 628 -15.30 13.78 -6.52
N LEU A 629 -16.46 13.28 -6.08
CA LEU A 629 -17.53 12.77 -6.95
C LEU A 629 -18.72 13.73 -7.12
N ALA A 630 -18.77 14.83 -6.36
CA ALA A 630 -19.79 15.87 -6.52
C ALA A 630 -19.83 16.38 -7.97
N THR A 631 -21.04 16.43 -8.55
CA THR A 631 -21.25 16.88 -9.95
C THR A 631 -21.41 18.40 -10.08
N ASN A 632 -21.56 19.11 -8.95
CA ASN A 632 -21.67 20.57 -8.92
C ASN A 632 -20.85 21.17 -7.78
N GLU A 633 -20.42 22.40 -7.97
CA GLU A 633 -19.46 23.08 -7.09
C GLU A 633 -20.08 23.56 -5.77
N SER A 634 -21.35 23.96 -5.79
CA SER A 634 -22.10 24.33 -4.58
C SER A 634 -22.13 23.16 -3.59
N ARG A 635 -22.49 21.95 -4.05
CA ARG A 635 -22.46 20.74 -3.22
C ARG A 635 -21.04 20.44 -2.72
N ALA A 636 -20.03 20.50 -3.59
CA ALA A 636 -18.63 20.31 -3.18
C ALA A 636 -18.20 21.27 -2.07
N ASN A 637 -18.55 22.55 -2.17
CA ASN A 637 -18.29 23.55 -1.13
C ASN A 637 -19.00 23.23 0.20
N THR A 638 -20.21 22.63 0.19
CA THR A 638 -20.88 22.18 1.43
C THR A 638 -20.29 20.91 2.06
N ILE A 639 -19.43 20.16 1.35
CA ILE A 639 -18.78 18.94 1.84
C ILE A 639 -17.42 19.24 2.48
N LEU A 640 -16.81 20.39 2.16
CA LEU A 640 -15.50 20.76 2.70
C LEU A 640 -15.52 20.87 4.23
N PRO A 641 -14.70 20.08 4.95
CA PRO A 641 -14.68 20.12 6.39
C PRO A 641 -14.28 21.51 6.90
N THR A 642 -15.04 21.96 7.89
CA THR A 642 -14.95 23.26 8.56
C THR A 642 -15.13 23.03 10.06
N ASP A 643 -14.36 23.71 10.90
CA ASP A 643 -14.43 23.57 12.36
C ASP A 643 -15.48 24.52 12.99
N GLU A 644 -15.61 24.47 14.33
CA GLU A 644 -16.53 25.33 15.08
C GLU A 644 -16.09 26.81 15.09
N GLY A 645 -14.79 27.08 14.87
CA GLY A 645 -14.20 28.41 14.70
C GLY A 645 -14.27 28.97 13.27
N GLY A 646 -14.90 28.26 12.32
CA GLY A 646 -15.04 28.65 10.92
C GLY A 646 -13.79 28.45 10.06
N GLN A 647 -12.73 27.81 10.58
CA GLN A 647 -11.56 27.42 9.81
C GLN A 647 -11.94 26.29 8.85
N THR A 648 -11.61 26.41 7.57
CA THR A 648 -12.11 25.51 6.52
C THR A 648 -11.00 24.92 5.66
N THR A 649 -11.34 23.92 4.87
CA THR A 649 -10.43 23.28 3.92
C THR A 649 -10.13 24.21 2.74
N ARG A 650 -8.89 24.68 2.61
CA ARG A 650 -8.45 25.72 1.65
C ARG A 650 -7.86 25.16 0.35
N TYR A 651 -7.17 24.02 0.41
CA TYR A 651 -6.47 23.46 -0.76
C TYR A 651 -7.01 22.08 -1.15
N VAL A 652 -6.83 21.70 -2.42
CA VAL A 652 -7.12 20.35 -2.93
C VAL A 652 -5.91 19.80 -3.66
N MET A 653 -5.40 18.64 -3.24
CA MET A 653 -4.38 17.89 -3.99
C MET A 653 -5.01 16.66 -4.65
N ILE A 654 -4.78 16.49 -5.95
CA ILE A 654 -5.34 15.39 -6.74
C ILE A 654 -4.30 14.81 -7.69
N ASP A 655 -4.21 13.48 -7.74
CA ASP A 655 -3.35 12.76 -8.68
C ASP A 655 -4.13 12.15 -9.85
N TRP A 656 -3.39 11.83 -10.91
CA TRP A 656 -3.93 11.28 -12.15
C TRP A 656 -4.76 10.00 -11.97
N LYS A 657 -4.44 9.17 -10.96
CA LYS A 657 -5.13 7.89 -10.75
C LYS A 657 -6.58 8.07 -10.31
N LEU A 658 -6.90 9.13 -9.55
CA LEU A 658 -8.27 9.39 -9.13
C LEU A 658 -9.19 9.79 -10.30
N ALA A 659 -8.60 10.37 -11.36
CA ALA A 659 -9.32 10.87 -12.52
C ALA A 659 -9.37 9.86 -13.69
N GLU A 660 -8.33 9.04 -13.91
CA GLU A 660 -8.23 8.17 -15.10
C GLU A 660 -8.82 6.75 -14.90
N PRO A 661 -9.90 6.36 -15.63
CA PRO A 661 -10.52 5.03 -15.60
C PRO A 661 -9.62 3.80 -15.80
N GLY A 662 -8.44 3.95 -16.41
CA GLY A 662 -7.43 2.91 -16.53
C GLY A 662 -6.61 2.65 -15.25
N SER A 663 -6.77 3.45 -14.19
CA SER A 663 -5.98 3.34 -12.97
C SER A 663 -6.54 2.34 -11.95
N GLY A 664 -5.67 1.86 -11.05
CA GLY A 664 -6.06 1.03 -9.90
C GLY A 664 -6.74 1.77 -8.74
N LYS A 665 -6.87 3.11 -8.79
CA LYS A 665 -7.53 3.91 -7.73
C LYS A 665 -8.82 4.61 -8.18
N PHE A 666 -9.10 4.69 -9.48
CA PHE A 666 -10.25 5.43 -10.03
C PHE A 666 -11.60 5.05 -9.40
N PHE A 667 -11.77 3.78 -9.05
CA PHE A 667 -13.01 3.27 -8.48
C PHE A 667 -13.11 3.48 -6.96
N ALA A 668 -11.99 3.66 -6.24
CA ALA A 668 -11.98 3.63 -4.78
C ALA A 668 -12.90 4.70 -4.15
N PRO A 669 -12.96 5.96 -4.64
CA PRO A 669 -13.95 6.93 -4.17
C PRO A 669 -15.41 6.45 -4.27
N MET A 670 -15.77 5.69 -5.32
CA MET A 670 -17.17 5.27 -5.53
C MET A 670 -17.62 4.23 -4.50
N VAL A 671 -16.68 3.51 -3.86
CA VAL A 671 -16.95 2.53 -2.78
C VAL A 671 -17.15 3.21 -1.41
N PHE A 672 -16.75 4.48 -1.27
CA PHE A 672 -16.90 5.28 -0.05
C PHE A 672 -17.95 6.40 -0.20
N TYR A 673 -18.61 6.49 -1.35
CA TYR A 673 -19.64 7.49 -1.65
C TYR A 673 -20.96 7.10 -0.97
N ASP A 674 -21.52 8.00 -0.15
CA ASP A 674 -22.83 7.83 0.51
C ASP A 674 -23.83 8.97 0.21
N ASP A 675 -23.43 9.96 -0.60
CA ASP A 675 -24.27 11.00 -1.19
C ASP A 675 -25.27 10.46 -2.26
N GLY A 676 -25.56 9.15 -2.26
CA GLY A 676 -26.45 8.43 -3.17
C GLY A 676 -25.93 7.05 -3.60
N SER A 677 -26.64 6.38 -4.50
CA SER A 677 -26.12 5.17 -5.19
C SER A 677 -25.15 5.56 -6.31
N LEU A 678 -24.10 4.78 -6.55
CA LEU A 678 -23.16 5.02 -7.65
C LEU A 678 -22.40 3.75 -8.07
N ALA A 679 -22.80 3.15 -9.19
CA ALA A 679 -22.07 2.04 -9.81
C ALA A 679 -21.01 2.53 -10.82
N GLU A 680 -20.04 1.69 -11.18
CA GLU A 680 -19.15 2.00 -12.31
C GLU A 680 -19.94 2.18 -13.62
N ALA A 681 -21.01 1.40 -13.79
CA ALA A 681 -21.95 1.50 -14.91
C ALA A 681 -22.55 2.91 -15.12
N ASP A 682 -22.62 3.75 -14.08
CA ASP A 682 -23.21 5.11 -14.18
C ASP A 682 -22.20 6.16 -14.67
N VAL A 683 -20.91 5.82 -14.70
CA VAL A 683 -19.82 6.70 -15.16
C VAL A 683 -19.06 6.17 -16.36
N LEU A 684 -19.09 4.86 -16.63
CA LEU A 684 -18.32 4.21 -17.70
C LEU A 684 -19.10 3.12 -18.44
N THR A 685 -18.85 3.01 -19.74
CA THR A 685 -19.16 1.83 -20.58
C THR A 685 -17.87 1.30 -21.19
N ARG A 686 -17.58 0.02 -20.96
CA ARG A 686 -16.39 -0.65 -21.50
C ARG A 686 -16.67 -1.21 -22.91
N ILE A 687 -16.06 -0.66 -23.95
CA ILE A 687 -16.19 -1.17 -25.32
C ILE A 687 -15.23 -2.35 -25.52
N LEU A 688 -15.74 -3.54 -25.78
CA LEU A 688 -14.95 -4.78 -25.85
C LEU A 688 -14.72 -5.25 -27.29
N ASP A 689 -13.67 -6.05 -27.49
CA ASP A 689 -13.46 -6.81 -28.74
C ASP A 689 -14.46 -7.98 -28.80
N PRO A 690 -15.31 -8.09 -29.85
CA PRO A 690 -16.20 -9.23 -30.05
C PRO A 690 -15.49 -10.60 -30.14
N GLN A 691 -14.20 -10.64 -30.51
CA GLN A 691 -13.39 -11.86 -30.56
C GLN A 691 -12.73 -12.20 -29.23
N ASN A 692 -12.57 -11.22 -28.33
CA ASN A 692 -11.87 -11.35 -27.06
C ASN A 692 -12.52 -10.42 -26.01
N ALA A 693 -13.67 -10.83 -25.48
CA ALA A 693 -14.50 -10.06 -24.54
C ALA A 693 -13.91 -9.97 -23.11
N ASP A 694 -12.63 -9.64 -23.00
CA ASP A 694 -11.92 -9.43 -21.73
C ASP A 694 -12.27 -8.06 -21.14
N LEU A 695 -13.17 -8.06 -20.13
CA LEU A 695 -13.56 -6.86 -19.37
C LEU A 695 -12.37 -6.10 -18.75
N SER A 696 -11.19 -6.74 -18.59
CA SER A 696 -9.98 -6.10 -18.06
C SER A 696 -9.09 -5.47 -19.15
N SER A 697 -9.44 -5.63 -20.43
CA SER A 697 -8.71 -5.11 -21.59
C SER A 697 -9.66 -4.55 -22.67
N PRO A 698 -10.52 -3.55 -22.35
CA PRO A 698 -11.40 -2.92 -23.33
C PRO A 698 -10.63 -2.17 -24.43
N ILE A 699 -11.26 -2.03 -25.59
CA ILE A 699 -10.78 -1.17 -26.70
C ILE A 699 -10.87 0.30 -26.30
N TYR A 700 -12.00 0.70 -25.72
CA TYR A 700 -12.25 2.06 -25.24
C TYR A 700 -12.97 2.05 -23.89
N ARG A 701 -12.68 3.04 -23.05
CA ARG A 701 -13.48 3.38 -21.86
C ARG A 701 -14.33 4.60 -22.16
N LEU A 702 -15.53 4.37 -22.68
CA LEU A 702 -16.50 5.43 -22.95
C LEU A 702 -17.00 6.00 -21.62
N ARG A 703 -16.88 7.32 -21.45
CA ARG A 703 -17.25 8.02 -20.23
C ARG A 703 -18.66 8.61 -20.37
N ALA A 704 -19.50 8.45 -19.35
CA ALA A 704 -20.82 9.07 -19.30
C ALA A 704 -20.73 10.54 -18.87
N GLN A 705 -21.77 11.34 -19.09
CA GLN A 705 -21.79 12.77 -18.72
C GLN A 705 -21.40 13.02 -17.24
N ARG A 706 -21.91 12.20 -16.30
CA ARG A 706 -21.59 12.25 -14.85
C ARG A 706 -20.10 12.14 -14.53
N TYR A 707 -19.29 11.46 -15.37
CA TYR A 707 -17.83 11.42 -15.21
C TYR A 707 -17.24 12.84 -15.35
N TYR A 708 -17.64 13.57 -16.40
CA TYR A 708 -17.07 14.88 -16.72
C TYR A 708 -17.51 15.98 -15.75
N GLU A 709 -18.71 15.83 -15.17
CA GLU A 709 -19.24 16.71 -14.14
C GLU A 709 -18.57 16.52 -12.77
N SER A 710 -18.03 15.32 -12.49
CA SER A 710 -17.42 15.03 -11.19
C SER A 710 -16.22 15.96 -10.91
N LEU A 711 -16.17 16.51 -9.70
CA LEU A 711 -15.17 17.50 -9.28
C LEU A 711 -13.73 17.03 -9.53
N ARG A 712 -13.43 15.74 -9.34
CA ARG A 712 -12.13 15.13 -9.69
C ARG A 712 -11.72 15.32 -11.15
N VAL A 713 -12.66 15.30 -12.10
CA VAL A 713 -12.39 15.51 -13.53
C VAL A 713 -12.33 17.00 -13.87
N ARG A 714 -13.25 17.81 -13.32
CA ARG A 714 -13.25 19.28 -13.49
C ARG A 714 -11.97 19.92 -12.96
N LEU A 715 -11.46 19.43 -11.83
CA LEU A 715 -10.12 19.75 -11.33
C LEU A 715 -9.04 19.13 -12.22
N TYR A 716 -8.86 17.80 -12.21
CA TYR A 716 -7.65 17.19 -12.78
C TYR A 716 -7.51 17.34 -14.30
N TYR A 717 -8.58 17.16 -15.08
CA TYR A 717 -8.51 17.22 -16.55
C TYR A 717 -8.85 18.60 -17.13
N TYR A 718 -9.73 19.37 -16.49
CA TYR A 718 -10.13 20.68 -17.01
C TYR A 718 -9.48 21.87 -16.30
N HIS A 719 -8.73 21.66 -15.21
CA HIS A 719 -8.02 22.73 -14.49
C HIS A 719 -8.97 23.83 -13.98
N GLY A 720 -10.23 23.46 -13.69
CA GLY A 720 -11.33 24.38 -13.40
C GLY A 720 -11.97 25.05 -14.62
N SER A 721 -11.43 24.89 -15.83
CA SER A 721 -12.06 25.39 -17.06
C SER A 721 -13.39 24.67 -17.37
N SER A 722 -14.27 25.31 -18.15
CA SER A 722 -15.45 24.64 -18.70
C SER A 722 -15.09 23.68 -19.84
N ALA A 723 -15.94 22.69 -20.07
CA ALA A 723 -15.81 21.78 -21.21
C ALA A 723 -17.08 21.82 -22.08
N SER A 724 -16.90 21.95 -23.39
CA SER A 724 -18.01 21.94 -24.36
C SER A 724 -18.04 20.62 -25.13
N PRO A 725 -19.24 20.08 -25.44
CA PRO A 725 -19.36 18.90 -26.27
C PRO A 725 -18.96 19.21 -27.71
N GLN A 726 -18.44 18.22 -28.41
CA GLN A 726 -18.04 18.31 -29.82
C GLN A 726 -19.00 17.48 -30.69
N PRO A 727 -19.11 17.76 -32.01
CA PRO A 727 -20.02 17.05 -32.90
C PRO A 727 -19.46 15.67 -33.30
N ILE A 728 -19.24 14.84 -32.28
CA ILE A 728 -18.69 13.49 -32.36
C ILE A 728 -19.63 12.58 -31.56
N ALA A 729 -20.00 11.44 -32.13
CA ALA A 729 -20.70 10.38 -31.43
C ALA A 729 -19.91 9.07 -31.47
N VAL A 730 -20.03 8.29 -30.41
CA VAL A 730 -19.50 6.92 -30.34
C VAL A 730 -20.66 5.95 -30.55
N ASP A 731 -20.52 5.12 -31.57
CA ASP A 731 -21.48 4.15 -32.06
C ASP A 731 -21.08 2.75 -31.57
N TYR A 732 -21.98 2.10 -30.83
CA TYR A 732 -21.80 0.80 -30.21
C TYR A 732 -23.16 0.13 -30.02
N ARG A 733 -23.20 -1.20 -30.03
CA ARG A 733 -24.43 -1.99 -29.84
C ARG A 733 -24.59 -2.42 -28.38
N GLY A 734 -25.82 -2.35 -27.88
CA GLY A 734 -26.33 -3.09 -26.72
C GLY A 734 -25.46 -3.01 -25.45
N PRO A 735 -25.66 -1.99 -24.58
CA PRO A 735 -24.99 -1.93 -23.29
C PRO A 735 -25.53 -3.00 -22.33
N ASP A 736 -24.86 -4.15 -22.28
CA ASP A 736 -25.05 -5.16 -21.25
C ASP A 736 -24.48 -4.68 -19.90
N THR A 737 -24.90 -5.31 -18.80
CA THR A 737 -24.41 -4.99 -17.46
C THR A 737 -24.25 -6.26 -16.62
N VAL A 738 -23.10 -6.38 -15.94
CA VAL A 738 -22.74 -7.52 -15.08
C VAL A 738 -22.49 -7.02 -13.65
N SER A 739 -22.94 -7.75 -12.65
CA SER A 739 -22.76 -7.41 -11.23
C SER A 739 -21.31 -7.57 -10.78
N SER A 740 -20.89 -6.75 -9.81
CA SER A 740 -19.54 -6.76 -9.23
C SER A 740 -19.60 -6.55 -7.72
N SER A 741 -18.85 -7.35 -6.96
CA SER A 741 -18.83 -7.30 -5.49
C SER A 741 -18.20 -6.04 -4.91
N SER A 742 -17.46 -5.28 -5.71
CA SER A 742 -16.73 -4.08 -5.30
C SER A 742 -17.05 -2.82 -6.12
N LEU A 743 -17.92 -2.94 -7.14
CA LEU A 743 -18.24 -1.85 -8.08
C LEU A 743 -19.75 -1.72 -8.36
N GLU A 744 -20.57 -2.46 -7.60
CA GLU A 744 -22.00 -2.75 -7.81
C GLU A 744 -22.31 -3.41 -9.15
N SER A 745 -22.07 -2.70 -10.26
CA SER A 745 -22.21 -3.22 -11.62
C SER A 745 -21.27 -2.55 -12.62
N ILE A 746 -20.87 -3.31 -13.64
CA ILE A 746 -19.99 -2.90 -14.74
C ILE A 746 -20.80 -2.98 -16.04
N ARG A 747 -20.87 -1.87 -16.78
CA ARG A 747 -21.51 -1.80 -18.10
C ARG A 747 -20.48 -2.06 -19.20
N TYR A 748 -20.83 -2.89 -20.17
CA TYR A 748 -20.00 -3.14 -21.35
C TYR A 748 -20.85 -3.13 -22.63
N ALA A 749 -20.21 -2.86 -23.76
CA ALA A 749 -20.83 -2.87 -25.08
C ALA A 749 -19.81 -3.34 -26.13
N PHE A 750 -20.28 -3.52 -27.37
CA PHE A 750 -19.43 -3.92 -28.49
C PHE A 750 -19.47 -2.90 -29.64
N PRO A 751 -18.43 -2.82 -30.49
CA PRO A 751 -18.50 -2.14 -31.77
C PRO A 751 -19.69 -2.61 -32.64
N PRO A 752 -20.11 -1.78 -33.63
CA PRO A 752 -21.14 -2.15 -34.59
C PRO A 752 -20.80 -3.42 -35.37
N ASN A 753 -21.83 -4.12 -35.86
CA ASN A 753 -21.65 -5.36 -36.62
C ASN A 753 -21.27 -5.14 -38.09
N ASP A 754 -21.42 -3.94 -38.64
CA ASP A 754 -21.02 -3.60 -40.01
C ASP A 754 -19.51 -3.29 -40.05
N PRO A 755 -18.69 -4.04 -40.81
CA PRO A 755 -17.26 -3.77 -40.94
C PRO A 755 -16.90 -2.40 -41.52
N ASN A 756 -17.87 -1.68 -42.11
CA ASN A 756 -17.69 -0.34 -42.66
C ASN A 756 -18.15 0.77 -41.70
N ALA A 757 -18.77 0.42 -40.57
CA ALA A 757 -19.24 1.38 -39.58
C ALA A 757 -18.14 1.72 -38.57
N SER A 758 -17.68 2.98 -38.58
CA SER A 758 -16.76 3.46 -37.55
C SER A 758 -17.44 3.59 -36.20
N THR A 759 -16.83 3.01 -35.16
CA THR A 759 -17.19 3.22 -33.74
C THR A 759 -17.12 4.68 -33.32
N VAL A 760 -16.34 5.53 -34.00
CA VAL A 760 -16.29 6.98 -33.74
C VAL A 760 -16.69 7.72 -35.00
N ARG A 761 -17.76 8.53 -34.91
CA ARG A 761 -18.35 9.27 -36.03
C ARG A 761 -18.31 10.78 -35.77
N GLN A 762 -17.78 11.55 -36.71
CA GLN A 762 -17.77 13.01 -36.68
C GLN A 762 -18.89 13.59 -37.58
N PHE A 763 -19.45 14.73 -37.19
CA PHE A 763 -20.58 15.40 -37.86
C PHE A 763 -20.28 16.91 -38.04
N ASP A 764 -21.01 17.56 -38.95
CA ASP A 764 -20.82 18.99 -39.24
C ASP A 764 -21.23 19.93 -38.09
N ASN A 765 -22.07 19.45 -37.17
CA ASN A 765 -22.62 20.23 -36.06
C ASN A 765 -23.29 19.34 -34.99
N MET A 766 -23.52 19.91 -33.80
CA MET A 766 -24.13 19.23 -32.66
C MET A 766 -25.53 18.66 -32.93
N SER A 767 -26.35 19.36 -33.73
CA SER A 767 -27.71 18.91 -34.04
C SER A 767 -27.70 17.64 -34.90
N ALA A 768 -26.77 17.54 -35.86
CA ALA A 768 -26.57 16.34 -36.67
C ALA A 768 -26.05 15.15 -35.83
N ALA A 769 -25.11 15.39 -34.90
CA ALA A 769 -24.63 14.36 -33.97
C ALA A 769 -25.74 13.84 -33.04
N ARG A 770 -26.56 14.74 -32.49
CA ARG A 770 -27.71 14.39 -31.64
C ARG A 770 -28.78 13.62 -32.41
N ALA A 771 -29.16 14.07 -33.61
CA ALA A 771 -30.12 13.38 -34.47
C ALA A 771 -29.61 12.02 -35.00
N PHE A 772 -28.29 11.78 -35.02
CA PHE A 772 -27.75 10.43 -35.22
C PHE A 772 -27.99 9.55 -33.99
N VAL A 773 -27.61 10.02 -32.80
CA VAL A 773 -27.75 9.27 -31.53
C VAL A 773 -29.21 8.94 -31.22
N GLU A 774 -30.13 9.90 -31.37
CA GLU A 774 -31.57 9.72 -31.16
C GLU A 774 -32.19 8.66 -32.10
N ARG A 775 -31.65 8.52 -33.31
CA ARG A 775 -32.11 7.54 -34.31
C ARG A 775 -31.46 6.17 -34.15
N ASP A 776 -30.23 6.11 -33.65
CA ASP A 776 -29.54 4.85 -33.37
C ASP A 776 -30.10 4.16 -32.11
N GLY A 777 -30.34 4.94 -31.06
CA GLY A 777 -30.89 4.47 -29.79
C GLY A 777 -29.89 3.76 -28.86
N SER A 778 -28.67 3.45 -29.33
CA SER A 778 -27.60 2.88 -28.49
C SER A 778 -26.36 3.77 -28.37
N ALA A 779 -26.00 4.52 -29.41
CA ALA A 779 -24.85 5.43 -29.45
C ALA A 779 -24.88 6.56 -28.39
N GLN A 780 -23.73 7.20 -28.14
CA GLN A 780 -23.58 8.34 -27.22
C GLN A 780 -22.90 9.53 -27.91
N VAL A 781 -23.28 10.77 -27.58
CA VAL A 781 -22.50 11.98 -27.93
C VAL A 781 -21.28 12.07 -27.00
N GLY A 782 -20.12 12.41 -27.54
CA GLY A 782 -18.87 12.53 -26.76
C GLY A 782 -18.48 11.21 -26.08
N GLY A 783 -17.99 11.30 -24.84
CA GLY A 783 -17.55 10.14 -24.04
C GLY A 783 -16.11 9.68 -24.30
N LEU A 784 -15.43 10.30 -25.27
CA LEU A 784 -13.99 10.16 -25.50
C LEU A 784 -13.21 11.16 -24.63
N GLN A 785 -11.91 10.94 -24.45
CA GLN A 785 -11.09 11.73 -23.50
C GLN A 785 -11.21 13.25 -23.78
N GLY A 786 -11.57 14.01 -22.75
CA GLY A 786 -11.80 15.46 -22.81
C GLY A 786 -13.15 15.91 -23.40
N ILE A 787 -13.90 15.05 -24.10
CA ILE A 787 -15.12 15.43 -24.84
C ILE A 787 -16.40 14.97 -24.10
N PRO A 788 -17.11 15.86 -23.39
CA PRO A 788 -18.37 15.51 -22.71
C PRO A 788 -19.55 15.36 -23.70
N SER A 789 -20.67 14.85 -23.21
CA SER A 789 -21.93 14.77 -23.98
C SER A 789 -22.69 16.10 -23.99
N GLU A 790 -22.59 16.85 -22.89
CA GLU A 790 -23.21 18.16 -22.66
C GLU A 790 -22.18 19.17 -22.14
N TYR A 791 -22.59 20.43 -21.92
CA TYR A 791 -21.69 21.47 -21.42
C TYR A 791 -21.43 21.29 -19.92
N VAL A 792 -20.16 21.20 -19.54
CA VAL A 792 -19.73 21.17 -18.14
C VAL A 792 -19.27 22.59 -17.74
N PRO A 793 -19.91 23.24 -16.75
CA PRO A 793 -19.50 24.57 -16.29
C PRO A 793 -18.07 24.60 -15.75
N ALA A 794 -17.44 25.78 -15.86
CA ALA A 794 -16.19 26.08 -15.17
C ALA A 794 -16.37 26.00 -13.64
N LEU A 795 -15.27 25.89 -12.91
CA LEU A 795 -15.24 26.15 -11.48
C LEU A 795 -15.02 27.65 -11.25
N GLU A 796 -15.76 28.22 -10.30
CA GLU A 796 -15.77 29.67 -10.01
C GLU A 796 -14.89 30.02 -8.80
N HIS A 797 -14.69 29.05 -7.91
CA HIS A 797 -13.93 29.20 -6.66
C HIS A 797 -12.66 28.34 -6.60
N TYR A 798 -12.31 27.56 -7.63
CA TYR A 798 -11.11 26.70 -7.62
C TYR A 798 -10.12 27.05 -8.73
N ARG A 799 -8.92 27.49 -8.32
CA ARG A 799 -7.79 27.76 -9.21
C ARG A 799 -6.69 26.72 -9.06
N LEU A 800 -6.11 26.26 -10.16
CA LEU A 800 -4.86 25.50 -10.14
C LEU A 800 -3.74 26.46 -9.72
N VAL A 801 -3.01 26.12 -8.66
CA VAL A 801 -1.86 26.93 -8.18
C VAL A 801 -0.52 26.28 -8.50
N HIS A 802 -0.47 24.95 -8.63
CA HIS A 802 0.74 24.17 -8.92
C HIS A 802 0.42 22.84 -9.62
N ALA A 803 1.36 22.37 -10.43
CA ALA A 803 1.38 21.03 -11.01
C ALA A 803 2.80 20.44 -10.89
N SER A 804 2.91 19.12 -10.76
CA SER A 804 4.20 18.43 -10.69
C SER A 804 4.97 18.50 -12.01
N ALA A 805 6.31 18.47 -11.93
CA ALA A 805 7.18 18.26 -13.10
C ALA A 805 7.19 16.78 -13.53
N ASP A 806 7.07 15.84 -12.59
CA ASP A 806 6.83 14.44 -12.89
C ASP A 806 5.49 14.25 -13.62
N THR A 807 5.52 13.45 -14.68
CA THR A 807 4.36 13.12 -15.49
C THR A 807 3.94 11.67 -15.31
N ALA A 808 2.64 11.43 -15.39
CA ALA A 808 2.07 10.09 -15.49
C ALA A 808 2.46 9.43 -16.82
N ARG A 809 2.17 8.12 -16.96
CA ARG A 809 2.33 7.43 -18.27
C ARG A 809 1.54 8.10 -19.40
N THR A 810 0.47 8.80 -19.03
CA THR A 810 -0.37 9.63 -19.88
C THR A 810 0.26 10.98 -20.29
N GLY A 811 1.49 11.29 -19.88
CA GLY A 811 2.14 12.59 -20.16
C GLY A 811 1.62 13.77 -19.33
N THR A 812 0.42 13.66 -18.74
CA THR A 812 -0.14 14.66 -17.82
C THR A 812 0.66 14.77 -16.51
N PRO A 813 0.74 15.95 -15.86
CA PRO A 813 1.35 16.09 -14.53
C PRO A 813 0.77 15.12 -13.51
N TRP A 814 1.62 14.39 -12.79
CA TRP A 814 1.24 13.36 -11.84
C TRP A 814 0.33 13.87 -10.71
N VAL A 815 0.68 15.02 -10.11
CA VAL A 815 -0.10 15.71 -9.06
C VAL A 815 -0.48 17.11 -9.53
N LYS A 816 -1.68 17.56 -9.19
CA LYS A 816 -2.14 18.95 -9.33
C LYS A 816 -2.65 19.46 -7.97
N THR A 817 -2.27 20.69 -7.63
CA THR A 817 -2.71 21.37 -6.40
C THR A 817 -3.56 22.58 -6.76
N PHE A 818 -4.74 22.65 -6.17
CA PHE A 818 -5.71 23.73 -6.33
C PHE A 818 -5.88 24.48 -5.02
N GLU A 819 -6.19 25.76 -5.12
CA GLU A 819 -6.63 26.61 -4.02
C GLU A 819 -8.11 26.96 -4.20
N ARG A 820 -8.89 26.87 -3.12
CA ARG A 820 -10.25 27.38 -3.05
C ARG A 820 -10.24 28.85 -2.66
N VAL A 821 -10.57 29.73 -3.60
CA VAL A 821 -10.61 31.18 -3.45
C VAL A 821 -12.05 31.72 -3.42
N PRO A 822 -12.31 32.90 -2.84
CA PRO A 822 -13.57 33.62 -3.08
C PRO A 822 -13.84 33.83 -4.57
N GLY A 823 -12.80 34.19 -5.34
CA GLY A 823 -12.92 34.58 -6.74
C GLY A 823 -13.27 36.07 -6.87
N ALA A 824 -12.95 36.66 -8.02
CA ALA A 824 -13.25 38.06 -8.30
C ALA A 824 -14.57 38.19 -9.07
N THR A 825 -15.46 39.09 -8.62
CA THR A 825 -16.69 39.43 -9.33
C THR A 825 -16.41 40.31 -10.54
N VAL A 826 -16.89 39.88 -11.71
CA VAL A 826 -16.88 40.63 -12.96
C VAL A 826 -18.32 40.97 -13.31
N GLU A 827 -18.65 42.26 -13.38
CA GLU A 827 -19.95 42.78 -13.83
C GLU A 827 -19.75 43.42 -15.22
N GLY A 828 -20.74 43.34 -16.11
CA GLY A 828 -20.55 43.89 -17.44
C GLY A 828 -21.75 43.92 -18.38
N THR A 829 -21.60 44.73 -19.43
CA THR A 829 -22.60 44.94 -20.49
C THR A 829 -22.22 44.22 -21.78
N GLY A 830 -23.22 43.69 -22.48
CA GLY A 830 -23.08 43.07 -23.79
C GLY A 830 -24.39 43.07 -24.59
N PRO A 831 -24.44 42.38 -25.74
CA PRO A 831 -25.71 42.19 -26.47
C PRO A 831 -26.73 41.44 -25.61
N PRO A 832 -27.99 41.88 -25.48
CA PRO A 832 -28.98 41.22 -24.62
C PRO A 832 -29.29 39.76 -25.01
N ASN A 833 -29.60 38.93 -24.01
CA ASN A 833 -29.95 37.50 -24.10
C ASN A 833 -28.89 36.56 -24.71
N GLU A 834 -27.68 37.05 -24.99
CA GLU A 834 -26.57 36.32 -25.61
C GLU A 834 -25.67 35.61 -24.58
N THR A 835 -24.77 34.74 -25.07
CA THR A 835 -23.77 34.09 -24.21
C THR A 835 -22.44 34.83 -24.26
N VAL A 836 -22.01 35.38 -23.12
CA VAL A 836 -20.67 35.97 -22.95
C VAL A 836 -19.71 34.85 -22.53
N THR A 837 -18.66 34.65 -23.32
CA THR A 837 -17.57 33.71 -23.01
C THR A 837 -16.33 34.49 -22.59
N ALA A 838 -15.89 34.28 -21.34
CA ALA A 838 -14.65 34.82 -20.80
C ALA A 838 -13.53 33.77 -20.90
N SER A 839 -12.34 34.15 -21.37
CA SER A 839 -11.18 33.26 -21.51
C SER A 839 -9.87 33.91 -21.07
N VAL A 840 -9.00 33.14 -20.43
CA VAL A 840 -7.61 33.52 -20.11
C VAL A 840 -6.67 32.34 -20.33
N GLU A 841 -5.47 32.58 -20.87
CA GLU A 841 -4.41 31.58 -20.98
C GLU A 841 -3.51 31.61 -19.74
N LEU A 842 -3.21 30.43 -19.20
CA LEU A 842 -2.47 30.19 -17.97
C LEU A 842 -1.26 29.30 -18.25
N ARG A 843 -0.10 29.66 -17.71
CA ARG A 843 1.15 28.89 -17.88
C ARG A 843 1.39 27.97 -16.69
N MET A 844 1.69 26.70 -16.97
CA MET A 844 2.12 25.70 -15.99
C MET A 844 3.64 25.47 -16.13
N PRO A 845 4.49 26.24 -15.43
CA PRO A 845 5.93 26.25 -15.68
C PRO A 845 6.59 24.88 -15.49
N ASN A 846 6.18 24.12 -14.46
CA ASN A 846 6.76 22.83 -14.13
C ASN A 846 6.44 21.73 -15.16
N ALA A 847 5.28 21.82 -15.80
CA ALA A 847 4.88 20.93 -16.89
C ALA A 847 5.42 21.39 -18.26
N ASN A 848 5.91 22.64 -18.34
CA ASN A 848 6.24 23.34 -19.59
C ASN A 848 5.05 23.39 -20.58
N GLU A 849 3.84 23.56 -20.06
CA GLU A 849 2.56 23.58 -20.79
C GLU A 849 1.81 24.91 -20.55
N THR A 850 0.86 25.24 -21.42
CA THR A 850 -0.18 26.26 -21.19
C THR A 850 -1.57 25.61 -21.27
N PHE A 851 -2.57 26.24 -20.66
CA PHE A 851 -3.98 25.85 -20.81
C PHE A 851 -4.88 27.09 -20.80
N THR A 852 -6.02 27.02 -21.48
CA THR A 852 -7.03 28.08 -21.41
C THR A 852 -8.09 27.77 -20.35
N TYR A 853 -8.27 28.69 -19.38
CA TYR A 853 -9.48 28.74 -18.56
C TYR A 853 -10.56 29.48 -19.35
N THR A 854 -11.77 28.91 -19.41
CA THR A 854 -12.91 29.47 -20.12
C THR A 854 -14.20 29.27 -19.32
N GLN A 855 -14.97 30.33 -19.11
CA GLN A 855 -16.25 30.37 -18.40
C GLN A 855 -17.31 31.05 -19.28
N ARG A 856 -18.59 30.86 -18.96
CA ARG A 856 -19.72 31.48 -19.66
C ARG A 856 -20.74 32.04 -18.69
N ALA A 857 -21.15 33.28 -18.94
CA ALA A 857 -22.37 33.87 -18.40
C ALA A 857 -23.37 34.13 -19.54
N ARG A 858 -24.60 34.48 -19.20
CA ARG A 858 -25.62 34.90 -20.16
C ARG A 858 -26.08 36.31 -19.80
N THR A 859 -26.17 37.20 -20.78
CA THR A 859 -26.75 38.53 -20.54
C THR A 859 -28.25 38.45 -20.37
N ASP A 860 -28.81 39.39 -19.61
CA ASP A 860 -30.24 39.51 -19.37
C ASP A 860 -31.00 40.23 -20.51
N SER A 861 -32.17 40.81 -20.21
CA SER A 861 -32.98 41.59 -21.14
C SER A 861 -32.39 42.94 -21.52
N ASP A 862 -31.61 43.54 -20.63
CA ASP A 862 -31.11 44.90 -20.76
C ASP A 862 -29.66 44.91 -21.26
N GLY A 863 -28.94 43.80 -21.06
CA GLY A 863 -27.60 43.53 -21.58
C GLY A 863 -26.57 43.19 -20.51
N GLU A 864 -26.96 43.14 -19.25
CA GLU A 864 -26.06 42.98 -18.10
C GLU A 864 -25.72 41.50 -17.85
N PHE A 865 -24.51 41.22 -17.37
CA PHE A 865 -24.07 39.91 -16.88
C PHE A 865 -23.17 40.05 -15.64
N GLU A 866 -23.15 39.01 -14.81
CA GLU A 866 -22.22 38.82 -13.69
C GLU A 866 -21.50 37.47 -13.87
N MET A 867 -20.23 37.37 -13.46
CA MET A 867 -19.53 36.10 -13.27
C MET A 867 -18.43 36.19 -12.20
N THR A 868 -18.21 35.10 -11.46
CA THR A 868 -17.09 34.99 -10.51
C THR A 868 -15.93 34.22 -11.14
N VAL A 869 -14.74 34.82 -11.22
CA VAL A 869 -13.55 34.20 -11.83
C VAL A 869 -12.49 33.81 -10.78
N PRO A 870 -11.92 32.58 -10.81
CA PRO A 870 -10.96 32.12 -9.79
C PRO A 870 -9.50 32.46 -10.10
N TYR A 871 -9.16 32.90 -11.33
CA TYR A 871 -7.78 33.23 -11.69
C TYR A 871 -7.58 34.75 -11.79
N SER A 872 -6.45 35.21 -11.26
CA SER A 872 -5.95 36.56 -11.43
C SER A 872 -5.04 36.67 -12.65
N THR A 873 -4.77 37.89 -13.10
CA THR A 873 -3.85 38.22 -14.19
C THR A 873 -2.77 39.23 -13.79
N THR A 874 -2.92 39.93 -12.66
CA THR A 874 -1.96 40.96 -12.21
C THR A 874 -1.76 40.97 -10.69
N ASN A 875 -0.69 41.64 -10.24
CA ASN A 875 -0.37 41.93 -8.83
C ASN A 875 -0.04 40.70 -7.96
N TYR A 876 0.39 39.56 -8.55
CA TYR A 876 0.79 38.36 -7.80
C TYR A 876 1.81 38.62 -6.68
N GLU A 877 2.80 39.50 -6.93
CA GLU A 877 3.90 39.76 -5.99
C GLU A 877 3.49 40.65 -4.79
N GLU A 878 2.21 41.00 -4.65
CA GLU A 878 1.64 41.68 -3.48
C GLU A 878 0.99 40.71 -2.47
N TRP A 879 0.92 39.40 -2.78
CA TRP A 879 0.12 38.42 -2.07
C TRP A 879 0.86 37.08 -1.94
N GLY A 880 1.99 37.11 -1.24
CA GLY A 880 2.81 35.94 -0.99
C GLY A 880 2.58 35.27 0.36
N THR A 881 3.46 34.33 0.69
CA THR A 881 3.45 33.61 1.98
C THR A 881 3.82 34.48 3.19
N GLU A 882 4.44 35.64 2.98
CA GLU A 882 4.74 36.62 4.04
C GLU A 882 3.49 37.43 4.43
N GLU A 883 2.58 37.66 3.47
CA GLU A 883 1.27 38.30 3.66
C GLU A 883 0.17 37.32 4.09
N GLY A 884 0.45 36.00 4.05
CA GLY A 884 -0.51 34.95 4.43
C GLY A 884 -1.32 34.37 3.26
N TYR A 885 -0.78 34.38 2.04
CA TYR A 885 -1.40 33.85 0.81
C TYR A 885 -0.47 32.89 0.03
N THR A 886 -0.93 32.37 -1.11
CA THR A 886 -0.21 31.38 -1.93
C THR A 886 0.79 32.07 -2.87
N ASN A 887 2.06 31.64 -2.88
CA ASN A 887 3.01 31.96 -3.95
C ASN A 887 2.63 31.19 -5.23
N VAL A 888 1.67 31.71 -6.00
CA VAL A 888 1.07 31.00 -7.14
C VAL A 888 2.08 30.79 -8.28
N ASN A 889 2.31 29.52 -8.64
CA ASN A 889 3.17 29.11 -9.76
C ASN A 889 2.47 29.18 -11.12
N VAL A 890 1.16 28.93 -11.15
CA VAL A 890 0.32 28.96 -12.36
C VAL A 890 -0.27 30.34 -12.57
N ARG A 891 0.34 31.12 -13.48
CA ARG A 891 0.03 32.54 -13.71
C ARG A 891 -0.44 32.76 -15.14
N ALA A 892 -1.22 33.81 -15.35
CA ALA A 892 -1.76 34.18 -16.66
C ALA A 892 -0.68 34.74 -17.60
N THR A 893 -0.84 34.52 -18.90
CA THR A 893 0.03 35.09 -19.95
C THR A 893 -0.45 36.46 -20.44
N GLY A 894 -1.67 36.87 -20.07
CA GLY A 894 -2.28 38.15 -20.43
C GLY A 894 -3.59 38.42 -19.65
N PRO A 895 -4.33 39.50 -19.99
CA PRO A 895 -5.63 39.79 -19.40
C PRO A 895 -6.70 38.77 -19.83
N TYR A 896 -7.84 38.77 -19.13
CA TYR A 896 -9.03 38.07 -19.62
C TYR A 896 -9.52 38.69 -20.93
N THR A 897 -10.01 37.85 -21.83
CA THR A 897 -10.74 38.20 -23.06
C THR A 897 -12.20 37.79 -22.94
N PHE A 898 -13.10 38.74 -23.12
CA PHE A 898 -14.55 38.53 -23.11
C PHE A 898 -15.06 38.60 -24.54
N THR A 899 -15.96 37.70 -24.92
CA THR A 899 -16.49 37.60 -26.29
C THR A 899 -17.96 37.21 -26.30
N ALA A 900 -18.72 37.79 -27.23
CA ALA A 900 -20.10 37.40 -27.53
C ALA A 900 -20.38 37.47 -29.04
N GLY A 901 -21.36 36.70 -29.51
CA GLY A 901 -21.72 36.64 -30.93
C GLY A 901 -20.72 35.91 -31.84
N GLY A 902 -21.15 35.62 -33.07
CA GLY A 902 -20.41 34.80 -34.03
C GLY A 902 -20.55 33.29 -33.78
N ARG A 903 -20.20 32.47 -34.77
CA ARG A 903 -20.37 31.01 -34.72
C ARG A 903 -19.26 30.37 -33.87
N ASN A 904 -19.49 30.27 -32.57
CA ASN A 904 -18.72 29.52 -31.57
C ASN A 904 -17.19 29.47 -31.75
N ALA A 905 -16.47 30.21 -30.92
CA ALA A 905 -15.08 29.89 -30.56
C ALA A 905 -14.99 28.62 -29.67
N SER A 906 -15.66 27.52 -30.04
CA SER A 906 -15.58 26.21 -29.38
C SER A 906 -14.30 25.46 -29.78
N GLY A 907 -13.17 26.16 -29.64
CA GLY A 907 -11.83 25.76 -30.10
C GLY A 907 -10.74 25.84 -29.03
N GLY A 908 -11.10 26.03 -27.75
CA GLY A 908 -10.21 25.88 -26.61
C GLY A 908 -9.77 24.43 -26.42
N SER A 909 -8.90 23.95 -27.30
CA SER A 909 -8.50 22.55 -27.41
C SER A 909 -7.41 22.17 -26.40
N ASN A 910 -7.78 22.08 -25.12
CA ASN A 910 -6.96 21.38 -24.11
C ASN A 910 -7.04 19.84 -24.29
N VAL A 911 -6.83 19.35 -25.53
CA VAL A 911 -6.50 17.96 -25.79
C VAL A 911 -5.03 17.79 -25.40
N ILE A 912 -4.80 17.50 -24.11
CA ILE A 912 -3.49 17.06 -23.65
C ILE A 912 -3.15 15.80 -24.47
N SER A 913 -1.99 15.79 -25.13
CA SER A 913 -1.59 14.71 -26.04
C SER A 913 -1.17 13.47 -25.26
N VAL A 914 -2.16 12.74 -24.74
CA VAL A 914 -1.98 11.62 -23.81
C VAL A 914 -1.37 10.41 -24.52
N GLY A 915 -0.13 10.11 -24.19
CA GLY A 915 0.65 9.06 -24.84
C GLY A 915 0.30 7.63 -24.40
N ALA A 916 0.43 6.70 -25.35
CA ALA A 916 0.72 5.28 -25.12
C ALA A 916 -0.29 4.41 -24.34
N THR A 917 -1.52 4.28 -24.85
CA THR A 917 -2.07 2.94 -25.20
C THR A 917 -3.21 2.98 -26.22
N GLU A 918 -4.05 4.00 -26.25
CA GLU A 918 -5.21 4.09 -27.17
C GLU A 918 -4.81 4.65 -28.56
N THR A 919 -3.83 4.02 -29.20
CA THR A 919 -3.35 4.41 -30.55
C THR A 919 -4.32 3.98 -31.65
N ASN A 920 -5.38 4.76 -31.91
CA ASN A 920 -6.00 4.91 -33.23
C ASN A 920 -7.04 6.07 -33.35
N ALA A 921 -6.85 7.17 -32.61
CA ALA A 921 -7.53 8.45 -32.90
C ALA A 921 -6.63 9.33 -33.79
N SER A 922 -6.65 9.12 -35.11
CA SER A 922 -5.80 9.86 -36.05
C SER A 922 -6.20 11.33 -36.17
N ASN A 923 -5.20 12.22 -36.13
CA ASN A 923 -5.28 13.70 -36.24
C ASN A 923 -6.55 14.27 -36.88
N ALA A 924 -7.59 14.50 -36.08
CA ALA A 924 -8.80 15.20 -36.47
C ALA A 924 -8.55 16.71 -36.56
N SER A 925 -7.78 17.13 -37.57
CA SER A 925 -7.57 18.54 -37.89
C SER A 925 -8.90 19.18 -38.29
N ALA A 926 -9.52 19.89 -37.35
CA ALA A 926 -10.82 20.53 -37.50
C ALA A 926 -10.72 21.79 -38.38
N ASN A 927 -10.37 21.62 -39.66
CA ASN A 927 -10.28 22.71 -40.64
C ASN A 927 -11.68 23.15 -41.12
N ALA A 928 -12.52 23.57 -40.16
CA ALA A 928 -13.93 23.89 -40.35
C ALA A 928 -14.12 25.33 -40.85
N THR A 929 -13.58 25.65 -42.02
CA THR A 929 -13.75 26.96 -42.68
C THR A 929 -15.19 27.14 -43.19
N THR A 930 -16.11 27.44 -42.27
CA THR A 930 -17.42 28.02 -42.57
C THR A 930 -17.48 29.43 -42.01
N ALA A 931 -17.72 30.42 -42.87
CA ALA A 931 -17.76 31.81 -42.44
C ALA A 931 -18.96 32.04 -41.50
N ALA A 932 -18.73 32.74 -40.38
CA ALA A 932 -19.81 33.09 -39.47
C ALA A 932 -20.66 34.25 -40.01
N ASP A 933 -21.97 34.06 -40.07
CA ASP A 933 -22.96 35.12 -40.24
C ASP A 933 -23.40 35.63 -38.86
N GLY A 934 -22.85 36.78 -38.47
CA GLY A 934 -23.17 37.47 -37.23
C GLY A 934 -22.14 38.57 -36.92
N PRO A 935 -22.53 39.64 -36.22
CA PRO A 935 -21.59 40.51 -35.52
C PRO A 935 -20.87 39.74 -34.38
N VAL A 936 -19.71 40.24 -34.00
CA VAL A 936 -18.93 39.77 -32.84
C VAL A 936 -18.67 40.97 -31.95
N TRP A 937 -18.74 40.76 -30.64
CA TRP A 937 -18.40 41.74 -29.61
C TRP A 937 -17.24 41.22 -28.77
N ASN A 938 -16.37 42.10 -28.28
CA ASN A 938 -15.31 41.72 -27.35
C ASN A 938 -14.93 42.83 -26.36
N ALA A 939 -14.22 42.43 -25.30
CA ALA A 939 -13.54 43.31 -24.34
C ALA A 939 -12.34 42.58 -23.72
N THR A 940 -11.50 43.32 -23.00
CA THR A 940 -10.44 42.76 -22.15
C THR A 940 -10.41 43.42 -20.78
N ALA A 941 -10.09 42.66 -19.73
CA ALA A 941 -9.92 43.19 -18.38
C ALA A 941 -8.79 42.46 -17.62
N SER A 942 -8.15 43.17 -16.71
CA SER A 942 -7.16 42.62 -15.79
C SER A 942 -7.81 42.32 -14.44
N VAL A 943 -7.49 41.15 -13.88
CA VAL A 943 -8.02 40.69 -12.59
C VAL A 943 -6.89 40.74 -11.54
N PRO A 944 -6.94 41.66 -10.56
CA PRO A 944 -5.90 41.73 -9.52
C PRO A 944 -6.00 40.55 -8.54
N GLU A 945 -4.86 40.00 -8.14
CA GLU A 945 -4.77 38.90 -7.16
C GLU A 945 -5.55 39.18 -5.86
N GLY A 946 -5.44 40.40 -5.30
CA GLY A 946 -6.17 40.83 -4.11
C GLY A 946 -7.70 40.76 -4.22
N ALA A 947 -8.28 40.86 -5.42
CA ALA A 947 -9.72 40.68 -5.64
C ALA A 947 -10.10 39.20 -5.62
N VAL A 948 -9.24 38.32 -6.16
CA VAL A 948 -9.46 36.87 -6.19
C VAL A 948 -9.37 36.25 -4.80
N VAL A 949 -8.43 36.68 -3.96
CA VAL A 949 -8.29 36.15 -2.59
C VAL A 949 -9.31 36.70 -1.58
N GLY A 950 -10.03 37.78 -1.93
CA GLY A 950 -11.10 38.38 -1.12
C GLY A 950 -10.73 39.65 -0.35
N GLU A 951 -9.48 40.11 -0.45
CA GLU A 951 -8.93 41.22 0.35
C GLU A 951 -9.12 42.61 -0.26
N ARG A 952 -9.56 42.66 -1.53
CA ARG A 952 -10.00 43.89 -2.21
C ARG A 952 -11.39 43.66 -2.78
N ASN A 953 -12.41 44.20 -2.11
CA ASN A 953 -13.75 44.35 -2.69
C ASN A 953 -13.66 45.30 -3.90
N ALA A 954 -13.48 44.72 -5.07
CA ALA A 954 -13.37 45.41 -6.35
C ALA A 954 -14.10 44.58 -7.41
N THR A 955 -15.34 44.95 -7.69
CA THR A 955 -16.04 44.58 -8.94
C THR A 955 -15.16 45.00 -10.13
N ILE A 956 -15.11 44.16 -11.15
CA ILE A 956 -14.36 44.41 -12.39
C ILE A 956 -15.36 44.69 -13.51
N ASP A 957 -15.49 45.96 -13.87
CA ASP A 957 -16.44 46.43 -14.90
C ASP A 957 -15.96 46.06 -16.32
N VAL A 958 -16.84 45.48 -17.14
CA VAL A 958 -16.53 45.07 -18.52
C VAL A 958 -17.63 45.46 -19.50
N ALA A 959 -17.34 46.36 -20.46
CA ALA A 959 -18.25 46.70 -21.56
C ALA A 959 -17.81 46.04 -22.88
N LEU A 960 -18.62 45.15 -23.44
CA LEU A 960 -18.32 44.47 -24.70
C LEU A 960 -18.61 45.37 -25.92
N GLU A 961 -17.55 45.87 -26.56
CA GLU A 961 -17.66 46.66 -27.78
C GLU A 961 -17.91 45.80 -29.03
N ARG A 962 -18.71 46.32 -29.97
CA ARG A 962 -19.03 45.62 -31.23
C ARG A 962 -17.91 45.80 -32.25
N VAL A 963 -17.19 44.73 -32.59
CA VAL A 963 -16.08 44.76 -33.54
C VAL A 963 -16.58 44.97 -34.97
N PRO A 964 -16.16 46.03 -35.69
CA PRO A 964 -16.48 46.20 -37.10
C PRO A 964 -15.71 45.19 -37.95
N ARG A 965 -16.43 44.45 -38.82
CA ARG A 965 -15.82 43.51 -39.77
C ARG A 965 -15.02 44.30 -40.80
N SER A 966 -13.71 44.08 -40.91
CA SER A 966 -12.85 44.71 -41.91
C SER A 966 -13.17 44.17 -43.31
N GLY A 967 -14.17 44.77 -43.97
CA GLY A 967 -14.53 44.42 -45.33
C GLY A 967 -13.39 44.75 -46.30
N SER A 968 -12.86 43.74 -46.98
CA SER A 968 -11.90 43.91 -48.07
C SER A 968 -12.61 44.41 -49.34
N GLY A 969 -13.18 45.62 -49.25
CA GLY A 969 -13.80 46.33 -50.36
C GLY A 969 -12.74 46.83 -51.33
N GLY A 970 -12.51 46.09 -52.40
CA GLY A 970 -11.52 46.48 -53.41
C GLY A 970 -12.05 47.57 -54.35
N SER A 971 -11.27 48.64 -54.55
CA SER A 971 -10.84 49.12 -55.87
C SER A 971 -10.20 50.50 -55.81
N ASN A 972 -9.03 50.63 -56.46
CA ASN A 972 -8.76 51.78 -57.32
C ASN A 972 -7.69 51.37 -58.36
N ALA A 973 -7.75 51.91 -59.58
CA ALA A 973 -6.91 51.47 -60.70
C ALA A 973 -6.46 52.63 -61.57
N SER A 974 -5.21 52.61 -62.04
CA SER A 974 -4.83 53.11 -63.38
C SER A 974 -3.37 52.79 -63.76
N ALA A 975 -3.14 52.66 -65.08
CA ALA A 975 -1.90 52.88 -65.85
C ALA A 975 -0.61 52.06 -65.55
N GLY A 976 0.03 51.56 -66.62
CA GLY A 976 1.41 51.05 -66.59
C GLY A 976 1.72 49.93 -67.59
N THR A 977 2.04 50.28 -68.85
CA THR A 977 2.35 49.32 -69.92
C THR A 977 3.72 48.62 -69.80
N ASN A 978 3.77 47.35 -70.20
CA ASN A 978 4.97 46.56 -70.58
C ASN A 978 5.76 47.25 -71.75
N PRO A 979 7.02 46.87 -72.12
CA PRO A 979 7.53 45.48 -72.18
C PRO A 979 9.05 45.23 -71.92
N SER A 980 9.45 43.96 -72.17
CA SER A 980 10.83 43.42 -72.37
C SER A 980 11.66 43.14 -71.11
N ASN A 981 12.59 42.17 -71.10
CA ASN A 981 13.23 41.48 -72.25
C ASN A 981 13.45 39.96 -71.98
N ALA A 982 13.66 39.16 -73.03
CA ALA A 982 13.89 37.71 -72.93
C ALA A 982 14.79 37.13 -74.04
N SER A 983 15.72 36.25 -73.67
CA SER A 983 16.55 35.40 -74.56
C SER A 983 17.19 34.28 -73.72
N THR A 984 16.77 33.00 -73.80
CA THR A 984 17.29 31.92 -74.68
C THR A 984 18.80 31.63 -74.53
N GLY A 985 19.29 30.39 -74.42
CA GLY A 985 18.61 29.07 -74.38
C GLY A 985 19.56 27.89 -74.67
N GLY A 986 19.11 26.63 -74.49
CA GLY A 986 19.87 25.38 -74.71
C GLY A 986 20.29 24.70 -73.39
N ALA A 987 19.93 23.46 -73.03
CA ALA A 987 19.91 22.14 -73.71
C ALA A 987 21.29 21.41 -73.68
N ASN A 988 21.40 20.09 -73.49
CA ASN A 988 20.41 19.03 -73.77
C ASN A 988 20.64 17.67 -73.03
N THR A 989 19.58 17.06 -72.45
CA THR A 989 19.31 15.58 -72.32
C THR A 989 20.30 14.66 -71.54
N VAL A 990 20.03 13.39 -71.15
CA VAL A 990 19.03 12.34 -71.55
C VAL A 990 18.52 11.50 -70.33
N ASN A 991 17.22 11.15 -70.37
CA ASN A 991 16.40 10.08 -69.71
C ASN A 991 16.88 9.18 -68.54
N GLY A 992 15.92 8.79 -67.68
CA GLY A 992 15.91 7.49 -66.97
C GLY A 992 14.84 7.36 -65.86
N THR A 993 13.73 6.65 -66.08
CA THR A 993 12.61 6.50 -65.12
C THR A 993 12.57 5.16 -64.38
N ASN A 994 12.44 5.22 -63.05
CA ASN A 994 11.80 4.28 -62.11
C ASN A 994 11.76 2.76 -62.41
N THR A 995 12.35 1.96 -61.50
CA THR A 995 11.63 0.85 -60.84
C THR A 995 12.15 0.51 -59.42
N SER A 996 11.19 0.20 -58.55
CA SER A 996 11.21 -0.53 -57.27
C SER A 996 12.47 -1.18 -56.67
N SER A 997 12.61 -0.99 -55.34
CA SER A 997 12.92 -1.98 -54.27
C SER A 997 14.27 -2.73 -54.22
N GLY A 998 14.84 -2.87 -52.99
CA GLY A 998 15.70 -4.02 -52.67
C GLY A 998 16.80 -3.84 -51.60
N ALA A 999 16.49 -4.17 -50.35
CA ALA A 999 17.34 -4.80 -49.31
C ALA A 999 18.86 -4.49 -49.11
N ASN A 1000 19.21 -4.33 -47.82
CA ASN A 1000 20.40 -4.83 -47.11
C ASN A 1000 21.86 -4.44 -47.50
N ALA A 1001 22.45 -3.66 -46.58
CA ALA A 1001 23.55 -4.08 -45.70
C ALA A 1001 25.05 -3.85 -46.04
N SER A 1002 25.76 -3.53 -44.95
CA SER A 1002 27.18 -3.77 -44.62
C SER A 1002 28.27 -2.73 -44.96
N ASN A 1003 29.12 -2.50 -43.95
CA ASN A 1003 30.57 -2.14 -43.94
C ASN A 1003 31.09 -1.01 -44.86
N ALA A 1004 32.01 -0.13 -44.47
CA ALA A 1004 32.79 0.18 -43.26
C ALA A 1004 33.91 1.16 -43.71
N SER A 1005 34.51 1.91 -42.78
CA SER A 1005 35.87 2.53 -42.93
C SER A 1005 36.01 3.69 -43.94
N ASN A 1006 37.01 4.59 -43.92
CA ASN A 1006 38.00 4.95 -42.89
C ASN A 1006 38.56 6.37 -43.15
N GLY A 1007 39.30 6.95 -42.19
CA GLY A 1007 40.10 8.19 -42.37
C GLY A 1007 39.32 9.50 -42.19
N SER A 1008 39.81 10.57 -41.54
CA SER A 1008 41.13 11.26 -41.58
C SER A 1008 41.28 12.18 -42.82
N GLN A 1009 41.91 13.36 -42.75
CA GLN A 1009 42.90 13.88 -41.78
C GLN A 1009 43.07 15.42 -41.90
N GLU A 1010 43.55 16.12 -40.83
CA GLU A 1010 44.29 17.41 -40.90
C GLU A 1010 43.56 18.65 -41.52
N ALA A 1011 44.01 19.93 -41.54
CA ALA A 1011 45.07 20.77 -40.91
C ALA A 1011 44.77 22.29 -41.21
N ILE A 1012 45.38 23.38 -40.69
CA ILE A 1012 46.17 23.80 -39.49
C ILE A 1012 46.27 25.37 -39.48
N GLU A 1013 46.42 26.03 -38.32
CA GLU A 1013 46.84 27.46 -38.11
C GLU A 1013 45.96 28.64 -38.65
N SER A 1014 46.05 29.91 -38.20
CA SER A 1014 46.79 30.61 -37.11
C SER A 1014 45.90 31.79 -36.58
N GLY A 1015 45.98 32.26 -35.32
CA GLY A 1015 46.90 33.29 -34.79
C GLY A 1015 46.31 34.73 -34.86
N SER A 1016 46.35 35.63 -33.87
CA SER A 1016 46.96 35.64 -32.51
C SER A 1016 46.42 36.81 -31.65
N ALA A 1017 46.39 36.65 -30.31
CA ALA A 1017 46.38 37.70 -29.26
C ALA A 1017 45.18 38.71 -29.19
N VAL A 1018 44.73 39.38 -28.11
CA VAL A 1018 44.95 39.49 -26.63
C VAL A 1018 43.98 40.63 -26.17
N ILE A 1019 43.38 40.79 -24.97
CA ILE A 1019 43.04 40.06 -23.72
C ILE A 1019 41.85 40.82 -23.07
N ALA A 1020 40.83 40.14 -22.54
CA ALA A 1020 39.97 40.61 -21.42
C ALA A 1020 39.07 39.47 -20.90
N MET A 1021 38.65 39.51 -19.64
CA MET A 1021 37.92 38.43 -18.94
C MET A 1021 36.44 38.30 -19.32
N SER A 1022 35.97 37.10 -19.69
CA SER A 1022 34.59 36.62 -19.41
C SER A 1022 34.43 35.09 -19.63
N SER A 1023 33.60 34.46 -18.78
CA SER A 1023 32.75 33.28 -19.03
C SER A 1023 33.20 32.10 -19.93
N ALA A 1024 33.57 30.98 -19.29
CA ALA A 1024 33.33 29.59 -19.73
C ALA A 1024 33.41 28.69 -18.48
N SER A 1025 32.54 27.74 -18.13
CA SER A 1025 31.80 26.71 -18.89
C SER A 1025 32.68 25.64 -19.55
N ASN A 1026 32.83 24.47 -18.90
CA ASN A 1026 32.37 23.21 -19.51
C ASN A 1026 32.29 22.02 -18.51
N ARG A 1027 31.51 21.00 -18.89
CA ARG A 1027 31.54 19.59 -18.44
C ARG A 1027 31.34 19.27 -16.94
N THR A 1028 30.07 19.03 -16.59
CA THR A 1028 29.69 17.80 -15.88
C THR A 1028 29.07 16.82 -16.87
N THR A 1029 29.40 15.53 -16.76
CA THR A 1029 28.86 14.47 -17.62
C THR A 1029 27.56 13.92 -17.03
N VAL A 1030 26.46 13.97 -17.78
CA VAL A 1030 25.19 13.34 -17.39
C VAL A 1030 25.30 11.83 -17.59
N PRO A 1031 25.11 11.00 -16.53
CA PRO A 1031 24.96 9.56 -16.70
C PRO A 1031 23.55 9.26 -17.22
N THR A 1032 23.45 8.60 -18.38
CA THR A 1032 22.16 8.17 -18.93
C THR A 1032 21.53 7.07 -18.06
N ARG A 1033 20.40 7.36 -17.41
CA ARG A 1033 19.58 6.36 -16.71
C ARG A 1033 19.20 5.22 -17.68
N SER A 1034 19.45 3.97 -17.28
CA SER A 1034 18.97 2.80 -18.01
C SER A 1034 17.48 2.57 -17.73
N THR A 1035 16.66 2.59 -18.78
CA THR A 1035 15.23 2.29 -18.68
C THR A 1035 15.01 0.77 -18.53
N VAL A 1036 14.81 0.30 -17.30
CA VAL A 1036 14.39 -1.09 -17.03
C VAL A 1036 12.87 -1.20 -17.29
N PRO A 1037 12.40 -2.05 -18.22
CA PRO A 1037 10.97 -2.18 -18.48
C PRO A 1037 10.28 -2.99 -17.37
N THR A 1038 9.30 -2.39 -16.70
CA THR A 1038 8.40 -3.10 -15.76
C THR A 1038 7.41 -3.98 -16.52
N THR A 1039 7.84 -5.19 -16.88
CA THR A 1039 6.99 -6.19 -17.56
C THR A 1039 5.97 -6.79 -16.58
N VAL A 1040 4.71 -6.35 -16.67
CA VAL A 1040 3.59 -6.96 -15.93
C VAL A 1040 3.25 -8.31 -16.58
N LEU A 1041 3.77 -9.40 -16.01
CA LEU A 1041 3.65 -10.74 -16.59
C LEU A 1041 2.28 -11.39 -16.30
N ARG A 1042 1.24 -10.99 -17.05
CA ARG A 1042 -0.04 -11.75 -17.10
C ARG A 1042 0.19 -13.11 -17.79
N ALA A 1043 0.23 -14.18 -17.01
CA ALA A 1043 0.37 -15.54 -17.55
C ALA A 1043 -0.92 -16.01 -18.24
N ARG A 1044 -0.94 -16.02 -19.59
CA ARG A 1044 -1.97 -16.71 -20.36
C ARG A 1044 -1.71 -18.22 -20.33
N LEU A 1045 -2.59 -18.98 -19.68
CA LEU A 1045 -2.60 -20.45 -19.77
C LEU A 1045 -3.20 -20.88 -21.12
N ALA A 1046 -2.39 -21.54 -21.95
CA ALA A 1046 -2.84 -22.16 -23.20
C ALA A 1046 -2.01 -23.40 -23.54
N GLY A 1047 -2.68 -24.52 -23.83
CA GLY A 1047 -2.09 -25.66 -24.52
C GLY A 1047 -1.38 -26.73 -23.67
N VAL A 1048 -2.15 -27.64 -23.07
CA VAL A 1048 -1.73 -29.04 -22.89
C VAL A 1048 -2.84 -29.92 -23.47
N ALA A 1049 -2.47 -30.94 -24.25
CA ALA A 1049 -3.41 -31.68 -25.07
C ALA A 1049 -4.27 -32.68 -24.28
N THR A 1050 -5.54 -32.81 -24.68
CA THR A 1050 -6.45 -33.86 -24.21
C THR A 1050 -6.02 -35.24 -24.73
N VAL A 1051 -5.54 -36.10 -23.84
CA VAL A 1051 -5.47 -37.55 -24.12
C VAL A 1051 -6.84 -38.16 -23.79
N GLY A 1052 -7.62 -38.44 -24.82
CA GLY A 1052 -8.97 -38.98 -24.67
C GLY A 1052 -8.96 -40.43 -24.15
N TRP A 1053 -9.75 -40.70 -23.12
CA TRP A 1053 -10.13 -42.06 -22.73
C TRP A 1053 -11.53 -42.37 -23.22
N VAL A 1054 -11.66 -43.45 -23.99
CA VAL A 1054 -12.93 -43.90 -24.56
C VAL A 1054 -13.78 -44.53 -23.46
N ALA A 1055 -14.98 -43.99 -23.22
CA ALA A 1055 -16.02 -44.70 -22.50
C ALA A 1055 -16.66 -45.76 -23.42
N ALA A 1056 -16.91 -46.94 -22.88
CA ALA A 1056 -17.66 -48.01 -23.54
C ALA A 1056 -18.89 -48.37 -22.69
N ASP A 1057 -19.99 -48.72 -23.34
CA ASP A 1057 -21.31 -48.86 -22.71
C ASP A 1057 -21.42 -50.01 -21.70
N GLY A 1058 -22.27 -49.84 -20.67
CA GLY A 1058 -22.39 -50.77 -19.53
C GLY A 1058 -23.80 -51.13 -19.04
N ARG A 1059 -24.85 -50.42 -19.50
CA ARG A 1059 -26.23 -50.37 -18.94
C ARG A 1059 -26.39 -49.58 -17.65
#